data_AF-A0A978S3A4-F1
#
_entry.id   AF-A0A978S3A4-F1
#
_cell.length_a   1.000
_cell.length_b   1.000
_cell.length_c   1.000
_cell.angle_alpha   90.00
_cell.angle_beta   90.00
_cell.angle_gamma   90.00
#
_symmetry.space_group_name_H-M   'P 1'
#
loop_
_entity.id
_entity.type
_entity.pdbx_description
1 polymer ?
#
loop_
_entity_poly.entity_id
_entity_poly.type
_entity_poly.pdbx_seq_one_letter_code
_entity_poly.pdbx_strand_id
1 'polypeptide(L)'
;MSFSFGVQKDPIYGTYGEFTIGSEQNRVRAQFLLTKMKPGSEGSWENNLASQMVPWREVFNLEELTFDELLQRDLDDSRVAHDLIPYLLGDSGAFARFFPPILAVLVPKKPEKTGILPYYPPPSTSNEVSIGFGDLFDFEKAVIDGSVSPLGVIKYNRQKTAFIIVDGQHRAMAVLALHRQINDSWYSNNYAGFYQHLNLTENQIQNIELPICIVFFPDLHESNQECKQKGISLQAVCREIFLVVNKTAKRVSQSRELLLEDEDLAARMMRETLSKLKGRGESEASIAQIYSFAFGDSVSDAQHRKTEVVAGQLEYTSAVALHKMHAAVVFGSSTHFQVDSSNDITDQRRIKSSSRPAEILLGTPLDKWSTLSRRSGRSHPPHEVEAAVKHLANISDAVMLPLFDKFRPFAVHNSEMRALRTRLLDPDLKADPIQRKCYSLLFEGSGVRSVFEEHIKRLRDREKELLDEGRSIGDYVKNQLEDAKTVERALNRHEEEIKKRRSAILFNIDYTKFMSAEGNQADIKELLDRAQSIFDTVSTQAFQLGYLMAVHSVVELMLDSDTRYDRRMQVIEFVSNLYLNALNTYFSSGSDVEHRTLTGFVKELRSKVFDPNQLGLRGLLAQSVKEINESHWIFFRYAVLEIVHSKHAYASVLDGLSQTSETWLAEAYIRNLPNLIYTMIQVRHKYIEAAVNTSLNSTEFKQELQLVKARSIGEGKSDEEIKSLLEQLAAERTAEVEEKCKENIKASLGELAKEEKIVNRLLASVPVEESEATTEDE
;
A
#
# COMPACT_ATOMS: atom_id res chain seq x y z
N MET A 1 19.72 -9.15 61.19
CA MET A 1 18.77 -8.16 60.66
C MET A 1 19.14 -7.93 59.20
N SER A 2 18.37 -8.49 58.26
CA SER A 2 18.57 -8.25 56.83
C SER A 2 17.82 -6.97 56.48
N PHE A 3 18.55 -5.95 56.01
CA PHE A 3 17.91 -4.81 55.39
C PHE A 3 17.40 -5.29 54.04
N SER A 4 16.07 -5.42 53.91
CA SER A 4 15.42 -5.48 52.61
C SER A 4 15.73 -4.16 51.90
N PHE A 5 16.68 -4.17 50.97
CA PHE A 5 16.86 -3.08 50.03
C PHE A 5 15.58 -2.98 49.20
N GLY A 6 14.69 -2.08 49.59
CA GLY A 6 13.48 -1.78 48.82
C GLY A 6 13.87 -1.34 47.41
N VAL A 7 13.11 -1.80 46.42
CA VAL A 7 13.24 -1.36 45.03
C VAL A 7 13.07 0.16 44.96
N GLN A 8 14.06 0.87 44.42
CA GLN A 8 13.99 2.33 44.28
C GLN A 8 12.89 2.70 43.27
N LYS A 9 11.90 3.49 43.72
CA LYS A 9 10.83 4.04 42.88
C LYS A 9 10.93 5.57 42.87
N ASP A 10 10.85 6.16 41.69
CA ASP A 10 10.98 7.61 41.49
C ASP A 10 9.59 8.28 41.54
N PRO A 11 9.41 9.42 42.24
CA PRO A 11 8.12 10.07 42.39
C PRO A 11 7.80 11.03 41.22
N ILE A 12 6.52 11.13 40.88
CA ILE A 12 5.93 12.10 39.95
C ILE A 12 4.74 12.73 40.66
N TYR A 13 4.71 14.06 40.73
CA TYR A 13 3.66 14.81 41.41
C TYR A 13 2.70 15.43 40.40
N GLY A 14 1.42 15.52 40.75
CA GLY A 14 0.43 16.15 39.89
C GLY A 14 -0.98 16.17 40.46
N THR A 15 -1.94 16.53 39.62
CA THR A 15 -3.37 16.50 39.94
C THR A 15 -3.99 15.27 39.31
N TYR A 16 -4.74 14.48 40.08
CA TYR A 16 -5.30 13.24 39.57
C TYR A 16 -6.77 13.36 39.18
N GLY A 17 -7.23 12.42 38.38
CA GLY A 17 -8.65 12.18 38.12
C GLY A 17 -8.91 10.77 37.62
N GLU A 18 -10.17 10.49 37.32
CA GLU A 18 -10.63 9.19 36.84
C GLU A 18 -11.73 9.36 35.81
N PHE A 19 -11.73 8.50 34.80
CA PHE A 19 -12.80 8.37 33.82
C PHE A 19 -12.93 6.91 33.38
N THR A 20 -13.98 6.60 32.63
CA THR A 20 -14.20 5.26 32.07
C THR A 20 -14.15 5.34 30.56
N ILE A 21 -13.47 4.38 29.94
CA ILE A 21 -13.38 4.19 28.49
C ILE A 21 -14.19 2.96 28.06
N GLY A 22 -14.72 2.98 26.83
CA GLY A 22 -15.50 1.87 26.24
C GLY A 22 -17.02 2.04 26.29
N SER A 23 -17.73 1.19 25.54
CA SER A 23 -19.20 1.15 25.50
C SER A 23 -19.78 0.51 26.77
N GLU A 24 -21.11 0.58 26.99
CA GLU A 24 -21.75 0.06 28.21
C GLU A 24 -21.39 -1.40 28.56
N GLN A 25 -21.04 -2.20 27.55
CA GLN A 25 -20.68 -3.62 27.70
C GLN A 25 -19.17 -3.86 27.95
N ASN A 26 -18.31 -2.89 27.65
CA ASN A 26 -16.84 -2.99 27.67
C ASN A 26 -16.18 -1.82 28.42
N ARG A 27 -16.71 -1.45 29.59
CA ARG A 27 -16.18 -0.36 30.40
C ARG A 27 -14.84 -0.74 31.06
N VAL A 28 -13.80 0.05 30.82
CA VAL A 28 -12.50 -0.03 31.50
C VAL A 28 -12.26 1.28 32.24
N ARG A 29 -11.91 1.20 33.52
CA ARG A 29 -11.54 2.37 34.31
C ARG A 29 -10.14 2.86 33.94
N ALA A 30 -10.03 4.17 33.78
CA ALA A 30 -8.79 4.88 33.51
C ALA A 30 -8.56 5.92 34.61
N GLN A 31 -7.40 5.84 35.27
CA GLN A 31 -6.94 6.86 36.20
C GLN A 31 -5.83 7.66 35.56
N PHE A 32 -5.79 8.96 35.84
CA PHE A 32 -4.79 9.84 35.26
C PHE A 32 -4.16 10.79 36.27
N LEU A 33 -2.95 11.23 35.95
CA LEU A 33 -2.20 12.28 36.63
C LEU A 33 -1.81 13.37 35.63
N LEU A 34 -2.32 14.58 35.81
CA LEU A 34 -1.88 15.78 35.10
C LEU A 34 -0.63 16.33 35.77
N THR A 35 0.44 16.45 34.99
CA THR A 35 1.77 16.80 35.46
C THR A 35 2.55 17.53 34.35
N LYS A 36 3.87 17.66 34.49
CA LYS A 36 4.75 18.28 33.50
C LYS A 36 6.11 17.56 33.41
N MET A 37 6.79 17.73 32.28
CA MET A 37 8.21 17.39 32.15
C MET A 37 9.03 18.60 31.71
N LYS A 38 10.32 18.58 32.04
CA LYS A 38 11.30 19.63 31.74
C LYS A 38 12.56 19.01 31.13
N PRO A 39 13.08 19.50 29.99
CA PRO A 39 14.37 19.09 29.48
C PRO A 39 15.51 19.66 30.36
N GLY A 40 16.69 19.05 30.35
CA GLY A 40 17.82 19.47 31.19
C GLY A 40 18.51 18.35 31.95
N SER A 41 19.51 18.73 32.75
CA SER A 41 20.47 17.87 33.44
C SER A 41 20.43 18.03 34.98
N GLU A 42 19.51 18.86 35.50
CA GLU A 42 19.45 19.30 36.92
C GLU A 42 19.08 18.18 37.92
N GLY A 43 18.73 16.99 37.43
CA GLY A 43 18.39 15.83 38.26
C GLY A 43 17.02 15.93 38.96
N SER A 44 16.16 16.88 38.55
CA SER A 44 14.81 17.03 39.09
C SER A 44 13.91 15.85 38.68
N TRP A 45 12.77 15.66 39.37
CA TRP A 45 11.84 14.58 38.99
C TRP A 45 11.25 14.80 37.59
N GLU A 46 11.10 16.06 37.16
CA GLU A 46 10.68 16.43 35.80
C GLU A 46 11.71 16.03 34.75
N ASN A 47 13.02 16.19 35.04
CA ASN A 47 14.10 15.75 34.15
C ASN A 47 14.15 14.22 34.09
N ASN A 48 14.02 13.56 35.24
CA ASN A 48 14.00 12.10 35.31
C ASN A 48 12.80 11.52 34.54
N LEU A 49 11.63 12.18 34.59
CA LEU A 49 10.48 11.82 33.77
C LEU A 49 10.76 11.97 32.27
N ALA A 50 11.43 13.06 31.85
CA ALA A 50 11.85 13.23 30.46
C ALA A 50 12.80 12.10 30.00
N SER A 51 13.69 11.62 30.88
CA SER A 51 14.55 10.46 30.60
C SER A 51 13.80 9.11 30.54
N GLN A 52 12.53 9.05 30.96
CA GLN A 52 11.72 7.82 31.00
C GLN A 52 10.56 7.80 30.01
N MET A 53 10.24 8.96 29.44
CA MET A 53 9.31 9.10 28.32
C MET A 53 9.89 8.46 27.06
N VAL A 54 9.09 7.59 26.45
CA VAL A 54 9.50 6.86 25.26
C VAL A 54 8.45 7.12 24.17
N PRO A 55 8.84 7.70 23.02
CA PRO A 55 7.96 7.75 21.86
C PRO A 55 7.55 6.35 21.43
N TRP A 56 6.32 6.18 20.94
CA TRP A 56 5.80 4.87 20.50
C TRP A 56 6.79 4.09 19.63
N ARG A 57 7.49 4.78 18.73
CA ARG A 57 8.49 4.20 17.82
C ARG A 57 9.71 3.56 18.46
N GLU A 58 10.07 3.97 19.68
CA GLU A 58 11.27 3.51 20.37
C GLU A 58 10.98 2.35 21.34
N VAL A 59 9.70 2.05 21.56
CA VAL A 59 9.28 0.97 22.47
C VAL A 59 9.39 -0.40 21.79
N PHE A 60 9.24 -0.47 20.47
CA PHE A 60 9.08 -1.74 19.76
C PHE A 60 10.03 -1.88 18.57
N ASN A 61 10.71 -3.03 18.46
CA ASN A 61 11.57 -3.37 17.31
C ASN A 61 10.76 -3.58 16.02
N LEU A 62 11.27 -3.05 14.90
CA LEU A 62 10.67 -3.17 13.56
C LEU A 62 10.21 -4.59 13.19
N GLU A 63 11.05 -5.57 13.50
CA GLU A 63 10.83 -6.99 13.21
C GLU A 63 9.77 -7.63 14.10
N GLU A 64 9.58 -7.10 15.32
CA GLU A 64 8.63 -7.62 16.31
C GLU A 64 7.25 -6.96 16.22
N LEU A 65 7.15 -5.86 15.46
CA LEU A 65 5.91 -5.11 15.31
C LEU A 65 4.89 -5.86 14.44
N THR A 66 3.62 -5.77 14.79
CA THR A 66 2.54 -6.01 13.82
C THR A 66 2.53 -4.89 12.78
N PHE A 67 1.87 -5.10 11.65
CA PHE A 67 1.72 -4.06 10.64
C PHE A 67 1.01 -2.80 11.22
N ASP A 68 0.02 -3.01 12.08
CA ASP A 68 -0.76 -1.94 12.72
C ASP A 68 0.11 -1.02 13.59
N GLU A 69 1.04 -1.61 14.33
CA GLU A 69 1.95 -0.87 15.21
C GLU A 69 3.04 -0.12 14.42
N LEU A 70 3.42 -0.59 13.22
CA LEU A 70 4.31 0.15 12.31
C LEU A 70 3.73 1.50 11.88
N LEU A 71 2.41 1.59 11.67
CA LEU A 71 1.75 2.83 11.24
C LEU A 71 1.64 3.88 12.34
N GLN A 72 1.67 3.44 13.59
CA GLN A 72 1.67 4.31 14.77
C GLN A 72 3.07 4.85 15.10
N ARG A 73 4.09 4.38 14.37
CA ARG A 73 5.50 4.74 14.48
C ARG A 73 5.87 6.07 13.78
N ASP A 74 5.10 6.49 12.77
CA ASP A 74 5.47 7.60 11.89
C ASP A 74 5.48 8.95 12.63
N LEU A 75 6.70 9.37 12.97
CA LEU A 75 7.04 10.69 13.48
C LEU A 75 7.83 11.44 12.42
N ASP A 76 7.51 12.72 12.24
CA ASP A 76 8.19 13.61 11.28
C ASP A 76 9.28 14.38 12.03
N ASP A 77 10.47 13.78 12.17
CA ASP A 77 11.61 14.40 12.86
C ASP A 77 12.06 15.70 12.17
N SER A 78 11.84 15.84 10.86
CA SER A 78 12.13 17.07 10.13
C SER A 78 11.27 18.22 10.63
N ARG A 79 9.95 18.00 10.79
CA ARG A 79 9.04 18.98 11.41
C ARG A 79 9.39 19.27 12.86
N VAL A 80 9.82 18.25 13.61
CA VAL A 80 10.26 18.48 14.99
C VAL A 80 11.47 19.41 15.02
N ALA A 81 12.49 19.09 14.21
CA ALA A 81 13.73 19.83 14.10
C ALA A 81 13.57 21.27 13.59
N HIS A 82 12.78 21.48 12.54
CA HIS A 82 12.75 22.76 11.83
C HIS A 82 11.55 23.66 12.17
N ASP A 83 10.49 23.12 12.76
CA ASP A 83 9.30 23.91 13.09
C ASP A 83 9.13 23.99 14.61
N LEU A 84 9.05 22.83 15.27
CA LEU A 84 8.64 22.74 16.67
C LEU A 84 9.73 23.18 17.65
N ILE A 85 10.97 22.76 17.42
CA ILE A 85 12.10 23.19 18.25
C ILE A 85 12.37 24.70 18.09
N PRO A 86 12.48 25.26 16.87
CA PRO A 86 12.60 26.71 16.68
C PRO A 86 11.44 27.50 17.29
N TYR A 87 10.21 26.97 17.23
CA TYR A 87 9.06 27.56 17.93
C TYR A 87 9.25 27.62 19.45
N LEU A 88 9.75 26.54 20.08
CA LEU A 88 10.02 26.53 21.52
C LEU A 88 11.20 27.45 21.92
N LEU A 89 12.25 27.49 21.09
CA LEU A 89 13.43 28.33 21.33
C LEU A 89 13.16 29.81 21.04
N GLY A 90 12.14 30.12 20.24
CA GLY A 90 11.72 31.48 19.91
C GLY A 90 12.24 32.04 18.61
N ASP A 91 12.89 31.21 17.81
CA ASP A 91 13.53 31.60 16.56
C ASP A 91 12.50 31.88 15.45
N SER A 92 11.24 31.48 15.65
CA SER A 92 10.11 31.71 14.74
C SER A 92 9.47 33.10 14.85
N GLY A 93 9.94 33.96 15.76
CA GLY A 93 9.36 35.29 16.02
C GLY A 93 8.04 35.26 16.81
N ALA A 94 7.57 34.08 17.23
CA ALA A 94 6.36 33.95 18.04
C ALA A 94 6.62 34.33 19.52
N PHE A 95 5.79 35.24 20.04
CA PHE A 95 5.87 35.69 21.44
C PHE A 95 5.29 34.67 22.44
N ALA A 96 4.27 33.90 22.03
CA ALA A 96 3.64 32.88 22.86
C ALA A 96 4.13 31.49 22.49
N ARG A 97 4.81 30.82 23.44
CA ARG A 97 5.42 29.49 23.28
C ARG A 97 4.77 28.52 24.24
N PHE A 98 3.87 27.70 23.73
CA PHE A 98 3.14 26.76 24.55
C PHE A 98 2.72 25.54 23.72
N PHE A 99 2.99 24.35 24.24
CA PHE A 99 2.41 23.13 23.70
C PHE A 99 1.21 22.71 24.54
N PRO A 100 0.08 22.36 23.89
CA PRO A 100 -1.00 21.70 24.59
C PRO A 100 -0.51 20.40 25.23
N PRO A 101 -1.18 19.90 26.29
CA PRO A 101 -0.79 18.68 26.96
C PRO A 101 -0.65 17.50 25.99
N ILE A 102 0.32 16.63 26.26
CA ILE A 102 0.46 15.33 25.60
C ILE A 102 -0.16 14.23 26.45
N LEU A 103 -0.43 13.07 25.84
CA LEU A 103 -0.96 11.90 26.53
C LEU A 103 0.08 10.79 26.56
N ALA A 104 0.36 10.26 27.75
CA ALA A 104 1.25 9.13 27.94
C ALA A 104 0.57 8.04 28.76
N VAL A 105 0.85 6.77 28.45
CA VAL A 105 0.37 5.61 29.20
C VAL A 105 1.53 5.00 29.99
N LEU A 106 1.35 4.81 31.30
CA LEU A 106 2.29 4.11 32.16
C LEU A 106 2.13 2.61 31.97
N VAL A 107 3.17 1.91 31.55
CA VAL A 107 3.09 0.49 31.16
C VAL A 107 4.28 -0.34 31.64
N PRO A 108 4.12 -1.66 31.83
CA PRO A 108 5.20 -2.57 32.13
C PRO A 108 6.08 -2.91 30.91
N LYS A 109 7.40 -2.77 31.06
CA LYS A 109 8.40 -3.18 30.05
C LYS A 109 8.60 -4.70 30.05
N LYS A 110 8.92 -5.26 28.88
CA LYS A 110 9.43 -6.64 28.80
C LYS A 110 10.87 -6.71 29.32
N PRO A 111 11.26 -7.72 30.13
CA PRO A 111 12.60 -7.79 30.73
C PRO A 111 13.75 -8.06 29.74
N GLU A 112 13.49 -8.84 28.68
CA GLU A 112 14.53 -9.37 27.78
C GLU A 112 14.35 -8.95 26.31
N LYS A 113 13.30 -8.19 25.99
CA LYS A 113 12.93 -7.79 24.62
C LYS A 113 12.38 -6.37 24.59
N THR A 114 12.33 -5.77 23.40
CA THR A 114 11.57 -4.54 23.19
C THR A 114 10.06 -4.80 23.33
N GLY A 115 9.30 -3.79 23.75
CA GLY A 115 7.85 -3.84 23.90
C GLY A 115 7.34 -3.90 25.35
N ILE A 116 6.02 -4.06 25.48
CA ILE A 116 5.30 -4.04 26.76
C ILE A 116 4.55 -5.32 27.06
N LEU A 117 4.31 -5.59 28.34
CA LEU A 117 3.43 -6.67 28.77
C LEU A 117 1.94 -6.29 28.56
N PRO A 118 1.07 -7.27 28.26
CA PRO A 118 -0.34 -7.00 27.95
C PRO A 118 -1.21 -6.58 29.14
N TYR A 119 -0.77 -6.85 30.37
CA TYR A 119 -1.49 -6.56 31.60
C TYR A 119 -0.52 -6.13 32.70
N TYR A 120 -1.00 -5.36 33.67
CA TYR A 120 -0.30 -5.12 34.92
C TYR A 120 -0.27 -6.38 35.81
N PRO A 121 0.69 -6.51 36.73
CA PRO A 121 0.58 -7.51 37.80
C PRO A 121 -0.69 -7.27 38.63
N PRO A 122 -1.17 -8.26 39.39
CA PRO A 122 -2.27 -8.03 40.34
C PRO A 122 -1.93 -6.90 41.31
N PRO A 123 -2.89 -6.02 41.66
CA PRO A 123 -2.63 -4.94 42.60
C PRO A 123 -2.26 -5.50 43.98
N SER A 124 -1.06 -5.18 44.47
CA SER A 124 -0.53 -5.58 45.78
C SER A 124 -1.14 -4.78 46.93
N THR A 125 -1.65 -3.58 46.63
CA THR A 125 -2.35 -2.72 47.57
C THR A 125 -3.47 -2.03 46.81
N SER A 126 -4.68 -2.01 47.37
CA SER A 126 -5.83 -1.35 46.76
C SER A 126 -6.76 -0.86 47.86
N ASN A 127 -6.72 0.44 48.13
CA ASN A 127 -7.66 1.14 49.02
C ASN A 127 -8.08 2.48 48.37
N GLU A 128 -8.92 3.25 49.04
CA GLU A 128 -9.47 4.49 48.46
C GLU A 128 -8.41 5.54 48.10
N VAL A 129 -7.26 5.52 48.79
CA VAL A 129 -6.20 6.53 48.69
C VAL A 129 -4.94 6.02 47.99
N SER A 130 -4.81 4.72 47.75
CA SER A 130 -3.61 4.14 47.16
C SER A 130 -3.91 2.84 46.39
N ILE A 131 -3.28 2.71 45.23
CA ILE A 131 -3.21 1.48 44.46
C ILE A 131 -1.76 1.19 44.10
N GLY A 132 -1.29 -0.02 44.38
CA GLY A 132 0.08 -0.47 44.13
C GLY A 132 0.10 -1.70 43.25
N PHE A 133 1.00 -1.73 42.27
CA PHE A 133 1.20 -2.83 41.32
C PHE A 133 2.52 -3.55 41.58
N GLY A 134 2.74 -3.97 42.83
CA GLY A 134 3.96 -4.64 43.27
C GLY A 134 5.21 -3.79 43.06
N ASP A 135 6.22 -4.35 42.40
CA ASP A 135 7.47 -3.65 42.09
C ASP A 135 7.34 -2.64 40.94
N LEU A 136 6.19 -2.56 40.28
CA LEU A 136 6.02 -1.80 39.04
C LEU A 136 5.85 -0.30 39.32
N PHE A 137 4.74 0.09 39.94
CA PHE A 137 4.48 1.46 40.39
C PHE A 137 3.42 1.48 41.50
N ASP A 138 3.38 2.57 42.25
CA ASP A 138 2.33 2.91 43.20
C ASP A 138 1.71 4.26 42.82
N PHE A 139 0.40 4.39 43.01
CA PHE A 139 -0.31 5.64 42.93
C PHE A 139 -0.92 5.96 44.29
N GLU A 140 -0.65 7.15 44.80
CA GLU A 140 -1.09 7.63 46.11
C GLU A 140 -1.78 8.98 45.97
N LYS A 141 -2.97 9.13 46.55
CA LYS A 141 -3.68 10.40 46.69
C LYS A 141 -3.16 11.11 47.93
N ALA A 142 -2.87 12.41 47.82
CA ALA A 142 -2.46 13.20 48.95
C ALA A 142 -3.62 13.38 49.92
N VAL A 143 -3.36 13.24 51.22
CA VAL A 143 -4.32 13.52 52.28
C VAL A 143 -3.84 14.76 53.03
N ILE A 144 -4.67 15.80 53.04
CA ILE A 144 -4.40 17.07 53.73
C ILE A 144 -5.52 17.24 54.76
N ASP A 145 -5.15 17.40 56.02
CA ASP A 145 -6.09 17.55 57.15
C ASP A 145 -7.18 16.46 57.21
N GLY A 146 -6.80 15.22 56.89
CA GLY A 146 -7.69 14.06 56.89
C GLY A 146 -8.63 13.95 55.68
N SER A 147 -8.61 14.92 54.76
CA SER A 147 -9.39 14.90 53.52
C SER A 147 -8.51 14.57 52.31
N VAL A 148 -9.06 13.81 51.36
CA VAL A 148 -8.37 13.51 50.10
C VAL A 148 -8.28 14.78 49.25
N SER A 149 -7.05 15.22 49.01
CA SER A 149 -6.72 16.37 48.17
C SER A 149 -6.77 15.97 46.69
N PRO A 150 -7.00 16.91 45.73
CA PRO A 150 -6.88 16.62 44.30
C PRO A 150 -5.44 16.31 43.84
N LEU A 151 -4.45 16.39 44.73
CA LEU A 151 -3.05 16.08 44.45
C LEU A 151 -2.78 14.58 44.57
N GLY A 152 -1.92 14.06 43.71
CA GLY A 152 -1.50 12.67 43.72
C GLY A 152 -0.03 12.49 43.37
N VAL A 153 0.50 11.31 43.69
CA VAL A 153 1.87 10.91 43.42
C VAL A 153 1.88 9.54 42.74
N ILE A 154 2.58 9.43 41.61
CA ILE A 154 2.97 8.15 41.03
C ILE A 154 4.42 7.88 41.43
N LYS A 155 4.69 6.75 42.10
CA LYS A 155 6.04 6.26 42.38
C LYS A 155 6.32 5.07 41.46
N TYR A 156 7.24 5.20 40.50
CA TYR A 156 7.43 4.18 39.46
C TYR A 156 8.83 3.57 39.49
N ASN A 157 8.95 2.31 39.05
CA ASN A 157 10.23 1.65 38.90
C ASN A 157 10.82 1.89 37.51
N ARG A 158 11.89 2.68 37.46
CA ARG A 158 12.59 3.09 36.23
C ARG A 158 13.00 1.92 35.33
N GLN A 159 13.39 0.79 35.91
CA GLN A 159 13.86 -0.39 35.17
C GLN A 159 12.71 -1.22 34.61
N LYS A 160 11.55 -1.25 35.29
CA LYS A 160 10.41 -2.11 34.94
C LYS A 160 9.27 -1.39 34.21
N THR A 161 9.27 -0.06 34.17
CA THR A 161 8.18 0.76 33.58
C THR A 161 8.63 1.63 32.42
N ALA A 162 7.69 1.96 31.54
CA ALA A 162 7.84 2.98 30.50
C ALA A 162 6.64 3.94 30.54
N PHE A 163 6.85 5.18 30.09
CA PHE A 163 5.77 6.10 29.77
C PHE A 163 5.67 6.24 28.25
N ILE A 164 4.68 5.56 27.66
CA ILE A 164 4.51 5.54 26.21
C ILE A 164 3.66 6.73 25.78
N ILE A 165 4.21 7.56 24.90
CA ILE A 165 3.50 8.70 24.36
C ILE A 165 2.50 8.22 23.28
N VAL A 166 1.20 8.34 23.58
CA VAL A 166 0.10 7.90 22.70
C VAL A 166 -0.61 9.07 22.00
N ASP A 167 -0.44 10.31 22.46
CA ASP A 167 -0.80 11.53 21.73
C ASP A 167 0.28 12.59 21.86
N GLY A 168 0.41 13.44 20.83
CA GLY A 168 1.34 14.56 20.83
C GLY A 168 2.79 14.14 20.64
N GLN A 169 3.03 13.03 19.93
CA GLN A 169 4.38 12.49 19.74
C GLN A 169 5.38 13.52 19.20
N HIS A 170 5.02 14.39 18.23
CA HIS A 170 5.94 15.43 17.72
C HIS A 170 6.26 16.49 18.77
N ARG A 171 5.27 16.91 19.58
CA ARG A 171 5.43 17.88 20.68
C ARG A 171 6.35 17.30 21.75
N ALA A 172 6.11 16.05 22.12
CA ALA A 172 6.93 15.32 23.08
C ALA A 172 8.37 15.19 22.56
N MET A 173 8.55 14.77 21.31
CA MET A 173 9.86 14.58 20.71
C MET A 173 10.66 15.88 20.62
N ALA A 174 10.01 17.04 20.38
CA ALA A 174 10.72 18.32 20.41
C ALA A 174 11.41 18.53 21.77
N VAL A 175 10.70 18.30 22.87
CA VAL A 175 11.25 18.46 24.23
C VAL A 175 12.25 17.35 24.57
N LEU A 176 11.99 16.10 24.15
CA LEU A 176 12.91 14.99 24.34
C LEU A 176 14.22 15.18 23.55
N ALA A 177 14.15 15.75 22.34
CA ALA A 177 15.33 16.04 21.54
C ALA A 177 16.20 17.10 22.22
N LEU A 178 15.60 18.16 22.76
CA LEU A 178 16.31 19.16 23.58
C LEU A 178 16.99 18.51 24.80
N HIS A 179 16.27 17.66 25.53
CA HIS A 179 16.81 16.94 26.69
C HIS A 179 17.97 16.01 26.31
N ARG A 180 17.83 15.25 25.22
CA ARG A 180 18.84 14.30 24.75
C ARG A 180 20.09 14.99 24.21
N GLN A 181 19.92 16.12 23.53
CA GLN A 181 21.03 16.90 23.00
C GLN A 181 21.91 17.48 24.11
N ILE A 182 21.31 17.96 25.21
CA ILE A 182 22.06 18.53 26.33
C ILE A 182 22.75 17.47 27.19
N ASN A 183 22.14 16.29 27.33
CA ASN A 183 22.69 15.20 28.12
C ASN A 183 23.56 14.22 27.30
N ASP A 184 23.77 14.49 26.01
CA ASP A 184 24.42 13.59 25.04
C ASP A 184 23.86 12.15 25.11
N SER A 185 22.55 12.02 25.32
CA SER A 185 21.91 10.71 25.59
C SER A 185 21.28 10.07 24.35
N TRP A 186 21.84 10.37 23.18
CA TRP A 186 21.41 9.82 21.88
C TRP A 186 21.95 8.41 21.58
N TYR A 187 22.73 7.80 22.50
CA TYR A 187 23.38 6.50 22.29
C TYR A 187 22.45 5.47 21.63
N SER A 188 22.90 4.91 20.50
CA SER A 188 22.19 3.92 19.66
C SER A 188 20.88 4.37 18.96
N ASN A 189 20.52 5.66 19.00
CA ASN A 189 19.31 6.16 18.36
C ASN A 189 19.52 6.50 16.87
N ASN A 190 18.82 5.79 15.98
CA ASN A 190 18.91 5.98 14.52
C ASN A 190 18.48 7.37 14.03
N TYR A 191 17.78 8.17 14.86
CA TYR A 191 17.20 9.47 14.51
C TYR A 191 18.05 10.65 14.98
N ALA A 192 19.16 10.41 15.68
CA ALA A 192 20.03 11.47 16.21
C ALA A 192 20.51 12.44 15.11
N GLY A 193 20.75 11.94 13.90
CA GLY A 193 21.22 12.73 12.75
C GLY A 193 20.31 13.91 12.38
N PHE A 194 19.00 13.84 12.67
CA PHE A 194 18.09 14.97 12.43
C PHE A 194 18.33 16.14 13.37
N TYR A 195 18.89 15.90 14.57
CA TYR A 195 18.99 16.89 15.66
C TYR A 195 20.41 17.37 15.94
N GLN A 196 21.43 16.74 15.35
CA GLN A 196 22.86 17.06 15.57
C GLN A 196 23.22 18.53 15.38
N HIS A 197 22.42 19.27 14.63
CA HIS A 197 22.60 20.67 14.34
C HIS A 197 22.21 21.64 15.45
N LEU A 198 21.48 21.14 16.44
CA LEU A 198 21.00 21.95 17.53
C LEU A 198 22.18 22.21 18.47
N ASN A 199 22.75 23.42 18.36
CA ASN A 199 23.72 23.93 19.31
C ASN A 199 22.97 24.58 20.47
N LEU A 200 22.74 23.81 21.54
CA LEU A 200 21.93 24.21 22.68
C LEU A 200 22.79 24.41 23.92
N THR A 201 22.42 25.40 24.72
CA THR A 201 22.90 25.60 26.09
C THR A 201 21.77 25.33 27.08
N GLU A 202 22.10 24.93 28.31
CA GLU A 202 21.10 24.71 29.36
C GLU A 202 20.20 25.95 29.59
N ASN A 203 20.79 27.14 29.52
CA ASN A 203 20.06 28.41 29.67
C ASN A 203 18.96 28.62 28.63
N GLN A 204 19.11 28.09 27.41
CA GLN A 204 18.10 28.25 26.35
C GLN A 204 16.85 27.40 26.59
N ILE A 205 16.97 26.32 27.36
CA ILE A 205 15.88 25.36 27.57
C ILE A 205 15.29 25.38 28.98
N GLN A 206 15.90 26.09 29.93
CA GLN A 206 15.55 26.07 31.35
C GLN A 206 14.09 26.44 31.66
N ASN A 207 13.43 27.18 30.77
CA ASN A 207 12.04 27.64 30.94
C ASN A 207 11.04 26.87 30.07
N ILE A 208 11.48 25.81 29.39
CA ILE A 208 10.61 24.98 28.55
C ILE A 208 10.00 23.89 29.43
N GLU A 209 8.68 23.89 29.56
CA GLU A 209 7.92 22.85 30.24
C GLU A 209 6.85 22.28 29.29
N LEU A 210 6.68 20.96 29.31
CA LEU A 210 5.61 20.30 28.57
C LEU A 210 4.58 19.73 29.55
N PRO A 211 3.32 20.19 29.51
CA PRO A 211 2.24 19.55 30.25
C PRO A 211 1.97 18.13 29.75
N ILE A 212 1.71 17.20 30.67
CA ILE A 212 1.50 15.78 30.37
C ILE A 212 0.28 15.27 31.14
N CYS A 213 -0.56 14.48 30.48
CA CYS A 213 -1.51 13.59 31.11
C CYS A 213 -0.95 12.17 31.10
N ILE A 214 -0.62 11.63 32.27
CA ILE A 214 -0.20 10.23 32.44
C ILE A 214 -1.43 9.41 32.79
N VAL A 215 -1.73 8.37 32.02
CA VAL A 215 -2.88 7.47 32.23
C VAL A 215 -2.40 6.07 32.59
N PHE A 216 -3.12 5.41 33.48
CA PHE A 216 -3.00 3.97 33.72
C PHE A 216 -4.41 3.36 33.89
N PHE A 217 -4.50 2.04 33.75
CA PHE A 217 -5.77 1.32 33.67
C PHE A 217 -5.88 0.28 34.77
N PRO A 218 -6.43 0.64 35.96
CA PRO A 218 -6.46 -0.25 37.10
C PRO A 218 -7.06 -1.64 36.84
N ASP A 219 -8.01 -1.74 35.91
CA ASP A 219 -8.75 -2.98 35.64
C ASP A 219 -7.98 -3.93 34.68
N LEU A 220 -6.94 -3.46 33.99
CA LEU A 220 -6.14 -4.24 33.04
C LEU A 220 -4.99 -4.98 33.71
N HIS A 221 -5.32 -5.87 34.65
CA HIS A 221 -4.34 -6.68 35.39
C HIS A 221 -4.53 -8.18 35.17
N GLU A 222 -3.49 -8.97 35.47
CA GLU A 222 -3.45 -10.40 35.18
C GLU A 222 -4.57 -11.23 35.83
N SER A 223 -5.10 -10.80 36.97
CA SER A 223 -6.20 -11.49 37.66
C SER A 223 -7.61 -11.11 37.15
N ASN A 224 -7.75 -10.14 36.24
CA ASN A 224 -9.05 -9.79 35.65
C ASN A 224 -9.39 -10.68 34.44
N GLN A 225 -10.11 -11.77 34.69
CA GLN A 225 -10.52 -12.72 33.65
C GLN A 225 -11.53 -12.14 32.65
N GLU A 226 -12.38 -11.19 33.07
CA GLU A 226 -13.39 -10.59 32.19
C GLU A 226 -12.74 -9.79 31.06
N CYS A 227 -11.77 -8.93 31.38
CA CYS A 227 -11.03 -8.17 30.37
C CYS A 227 -10.25 -9.10 29.43
N LYS A 228 -9.64 -10.17 29.98
CA LYS A 228 -8.91 -11.18 29.20
C LYS A 228 -9.81 -11.93 28.20
N GLN A 229 -10.99 -12.39 28.64
CA GLN A 229 -11.94 -13.09 27.79
C GLN A 229 -12.50 -12.19 26.67
N LYS A 230 -12.65 -10.89 26.95
CA LYS A 230 -13.06 -9.88 25.97
C LYS A 230 -11.92 -9.43 25.04
N GLY A 231 -10.69 -9.88 25.27
CA GLY A 231 -9.52 -9.50 24.48
C GLY A 231 -9.06 -8.05 24.69
N ILE A 232 -9.42 -7.42 25.81
CA ILE A 232 -9.05 -6.03 26.12
C ILE A 232 -7.69 -6.02 26.83
N SER A 233 -6.64 -5.61 26.13
CA SER A 233 -5.27 -5.52 26.66
C SER A 233 -4.72 -4.09 26.67
N LEU A 234 -3.60 -3.87 27.37
CA LEU A 234 -2.90 -2.57 27.36
C LEU A 234 -2.50 -2.12 25.96
N GLN A 235 -2.05 -3.05 25.09
CA GLN A 235 -1.74 -2.71 23.70
C GLN A 235 -2.99 -2.26 22.94
N ALA A 236 -4.11 -2.98 23.11
CA ALA A 236 -5.36 -2.67 22.43
C ALA A 236 -5.90 -1.27 22.83
N VAL A 237 -5.88 -0.95 24.12
CA VAL A 237 -6.34 0.35 24.63
C VAL A 237 -5.42 1.50 24.21
N CYS A 238 -4.10 1.31 24.24
CA CYS A 238 -3.17 2.34 23.75
C CYS A 238 -3.42 2.67 22.27
N ARG A 239 -3.66 1.63 21.45
CA ARG A 239 -4.03 1.78 20.04
C ARG A 239 -5.35 2.54 19.89
N GLU A 240 -6.40 2.14 20.61
CA GLU A 240 -7.71 2.82 20.52
C GLU A 240 -7.62 4.30 20.87
N ILE A 241 -6.91 4.65 21.95
CA ILE A 241 -6.69 6.03 22.36
C ILE A 241 -5.96 6.82 21.27
N PHE A 242 -4.89 6.24 20.70
CA PHE A 242 -4.16 6.86 19.59
C PHE A 242 -5.09 7.15 18.40
N LEU A 243 -6.01 6.23 18.07
CA LEU A 243 -6.96 6.42 16.96
C LEU A 243 -7.97 7.53 17.23
N VAL A 244 -8.62 7.48 18.38
CA VAL A 244 -9.71 8.40 18.73
C VAL A 244 -9.22 9.84 18.85
N VAL A 245 -8.05 10.03 19.47
CA VAL A 245 -7.47 11.37 19.69
C VAL A 245 -6.93 11.98 18.39
N ASN A 246 -6.36 11.18 17.48
CA ASN A 246 -5.83 11.71 16.22
C ASN A 246 -6.90 11.91 15.12
N LYS A 247 -8.05 11.24 15.17
CA LYS A 247 -9.15 11.47 14.19
C LYS A 247 -9.72 12.89 14.27
N THR A 248 -9.57 13.61 15.38
CA THR A 248 -10.09 14.96 15.59
C THR A 248 -9.09 16.09 15.30
N ALA A 249 -7.79 15.81 15.14
CA ALA A 249 -6.75 16.83 14.92
C ALA A 249 -5.89 16.51 13.68
N LYS A 250 -6.17 17.25 12.59
CA LYS A 250 -5.57 17.15 11.24
C LYS A 250 -6.10 15.97 10.39
N ARG A 251 -6.37 16.23 9.11
CA ARG A 251 -6.95 15.25 8.18
C ARG A 251 -5.91 14.16 7.90
N VAL A 252 -6.13 12.98 8.47
CA VAL A 252 -5.34 11.77 8.24
C VAL A 252 -5.42 11.38 6.76
N SER A 253 -4.33 10.90 6.15
CA SER A 253 -4.40 10.43 4.76
C SER A 253 -5.39 9.27 4.62
N GLN A 254 -5.99 9.10 3.43
CA GLN A 254 -6.96 8.02 3.19
C GLN A 254 -6.36 6.64 3.47
N SER A 255 -5.09 6.40 3.12
CA SER A 255 -4.41 5.14 3.44
C SER A 255 -4.34 4.94 4.95
N ARG A 256 -3.94 5.95 5.72
CA ARG A 256 -3.80 5.85 7.18
C ARG A 256 -5.16 5.73 7.87
N GLU A 257 -6.20 6.38 7.36
CA GLU A 257 -7.59 6.18 7.82
C GLU A 257 -8.04 4.73 7.63
N LEU A 258 -7.87 4.17 6.43
CA LEU A 258 -8.26 2.80 6.12
C LEU A 258 -7.47 1.78 6.95
N LEU A 259 -6.16 1.95 7.07
CA LEU A 259 -5.32 1.02 7.81
C LEU A 259 -5.69 0.95 9.29
N LEU A 260 -6.33 2.00 9.82
CA LEU A 260 -6.75 2.09 11.21
C LEU A 260 -8.27 1.85 11.39
N GLU A 261 -8.99 1.52 10.32
CA GLU A 261 -10.45 1.35 10.35
C GLU A 261 -10.84 -0.07 10.76
N ASP A 262 -11.50 -0.23 11.92
CA ASP A 262 -11.89 -1.53 12.48
C ASP A 262 -13.32 -1.95 12.12
N GLU A 263 -14.17 -1.03 11.67
CA GLU A 263 -15.54 -1.35 11.26
C GLU A 263 -15.61 -1.92 9.85
N ASP A 264 -14.68 -1.52 8.98
CA ASP A 264 -14.62 -1.94 7.59
C ASP A 264 -13.88 -3.28 7.44
N LEU A 265 -14.61 -4.34 7.13
CA LEU A 265 -14.05 -5.68 6.90
C LEU A 265 -13.04 -5.70 5.74
N ALA A 266 -13.23 -4.92 4.68
CA ALA A 266 -12.27 -4.84 3.58
C ALA A 266 -10.95 -4.19 4.03
N ALA A 267 -11.02 -3.25 4.99
CA ALA A 267 -9.82 -2.66 5.60
C ALA A 267 -9.10 -3.67 6.49
N ARG A 268 -9.83 -4.50 7.24
CA ARG A 268 -9.26 -5.62 8.00
C ARG A 268 -8.62 -6.68 7.10
N MET A 269 -9.23 -7.00 5.96
CA MET A 269 -8.67 -7.91 4.96
C MET A 269 -7.38 -7.35 4.34
N MET A 270 -7.35 -6.05 4.02
CA MET A 270 -6.13 -5.36 3.58
C MET A 270 -5.01 -5.49 4.63
N ARG A 271 -5.32 -5.27 5.93
CA ARG A 271 -4.34 -5.45 7.01
C ARG A 271 -3.84 -6.90 7.12
N GLU A 272 -4.74 -7.88 6.95
CA GLU A 272 -4.38 -9.29 6.92
C GLU A 272 -3.39 -9.58 5.79
N THR A 273 -3.64 -9.10 4.57
CA THR A 273 -2.71 -9.25 3.44
C THR A 273 -1.38 -8.55 3.69
N LEU A 274 -1.38 -7.32 4.21
CA LEU A 274 -0.15 -6.59 4.55
C LEU A 274 0.64 -7.29 5.66
N SER A 275 -0.03 -7.93 6.61
CA SER A 275 0.59 -8.75 7.67
C SER A 275 1.22 -10.01 7.09
N LYS A 276 0.54 -10.70 6.15
CA LYS A 276 1.14 -11.81 5.39
C LYS A 276 2.38 -11.34 4.64
N LEU A 277 2.32 -10.19 3.96
CA LEU A 277 3.45 -9.62 3.21
C LEU A 277 4.65 -9.30 4.11
N LYS A 278 4.40 -8.79 5.33
CA LYS A 278 5.43 -8.55 6.33
C LYS A 278 6.05 -9.84 6.87
N GLY A 279 5.24 -10.86 7.11
CA GLY A 279 5.65 -12.13 7.71
C GLY A 279 6.31 -13.13 6.75
N ARG A 280 6.49 -12.76 5.47
CA ARG A 280 7.12 -13.63 4.47
C ARG A 280 8.64 -13.68 4.67
N GLY A 281 9.19 -14.90 4.64
CA GLY A 281 10.63 -15.13 4.70
C GLY A 281 11.39 -14.67 3.45
N GLU A 282 12.71 -14.83 3.49
CA GLU A 282 13.62 -14.43 2.41
C GLU A 282 13.97 -15.58 1.44
N SER A 283 13.22 -16.68 1.45
CA SER A 283 13.57 -17.93 0.75
C SER A 283 13.52 -17.86 -0.78
N GLU A 284 12.66 -17.01 -1.36
CA GLU A 284 12.52 -16.87 -2.82
C GLU A 284 12.68 -15.41 -3.24
N ALA A 285 13.51 -15.19 -4.28
CA ALA A 285 13.87 -13.84 -4.71
C ALA A 285 12.75 -13.08 -5.43
N SER A 286 11.77 -13.77 -5.99
CA SER A 286 10.66 -13.16 -6.73
C SER A 286 9.47 -12.74 -5.84
N ILE A 287 9.40 -13.24 -4.60
CA ILE A 287 8.26 -12.98 -3.72
C ILE A 287 8.19 -11.50 -3.34
N ALA A 288 7.00 -10.94 -3.45
CA ALA A 288 6.66 -9.60 -3.05
C ALA A 288 6.75 -9.44 -1.53
N GLN A 289 7.31 -8.31 -1.11
CA GLN A 289 7.56 -7.96 0.28
C GLN A 289 6.84 -6.68 0.63
N ILE A 290 6.76 -6.36 1.93
CA ILE A 290 6.07 -5.15 2.40
C ILE A 290 6.59 -3.86 1.74
N TYR A 291 7.89 -3.77 1.41
CA TYR A 291 8.50 -2.62 0.74
C TYR A 291 8.13 -2.49 -0.76
N SER A 292 7.44 -3.48 -1.34
CA SER A 292 6.88 -3.37 -2.70
C SER A 292 5.56 -2.59 -2.74
N PHE A 293 5.02 -2.22 -1.57
CA PHE A 293 3.70 -1.63 -1.37
C PHE A 293 3.83 -0.26 -0.69
N ALA A 294 3.15 0.74 -1.23
CA ALA A 294 3.04 2.04 -0.59
C ALA A 294 1.97 2.01 0.52
N PHE A 295 2.33 2.49 1.71
CA PHE A 295 1.43 2.61 2.86
C PHE A 295 1.80 3.82 3.74
N GLY A 296 0.80 4.61 4.16
CA GLY A 296 0.99 5.81 4.98
C GLY A 296 0.62 7.12 4.26
N ASP A 297 1.25 8.23 4.66
CA ASP A 297 0.91 9.58 4.17
C ASP A 297 1.47 9.91 2.77
N SER A 298 2.23 8.99 2.17
CA SER A 298 2.82 9.06 0.81
C SER A 298 1.78 9.16 -0.32
N VAL A 299 0.51 8.86 -0.06
CA VAL A 299 -0.59 8.94 -1.04
C VAL A 299 -1.22 10.34 -1.13
N SER A 300 -0.89 11.26 -0.21
CA SER A 300 -1.56 12.57 -0.11
C SER A 300 -1.28 13.50 -1.31
N ASP A 301 -0.08 13.48 -1.88
CA ASP A 301 0.25 14.29 -3.06
C ASP A 301 -0.21 13.67 -4.39
N ALA A 302 -0.41 12.35 -4.42
CA ALA A 302 -0.99 11.66 -5.57
C ALA A 302 -2.48 11.98 -5.77
N GLN A 303 -3.19 12.52 -4.78
CA GLN A 303 -4.58 12.95 -4.96
C GLN A 303 -4.72 14.22 -5.82
N HIS A 304 -3.68 15.04 -5.96
CA HIS A 304 -3.69 16.22 -6.81
C HIS A 304 -3.31 15.93 -8.27
N ARG A 305 -2.66 14.80 -8.54
CA ARG A 305 -2.40 14.32 -9.90
C ARG A 305 -3.36 13.18 -10.16
N LYS A 306 -4.30 13.31 -11.10
CA LYS A 306 -5.12 12.18 -11.61
C LYS A 306 -4.28 11.08 -12.30
N THR A 307 -2.99 10.95 -11.97
CA THR A 307 -2.09 9.92 -12.47
C THR A 307 -2.04 8.79 -11.46
N GLU A 308 -2.72 7.70 -11.79
CA GLU A 308 -2.99 6.51 -10.98
C GLU A 308 -1.86 5.50 -10.90
N VAL A 309 -0.65 5.96 -11.23
CA VAL A 309 0.54 5.13 -11.17
C VAL A 309 1.10 5.29 -9.76
N VAL A 310 1.13 4.19 -8.99
CA VAL A 310 1.90 4.14 -7.74
C VAL A 310 3.41 4.27 -8.01
N ALA A 311 3.82 4.21 -9.28
CA ALA A 311 5.19 4.37 -9.74
C ALA A 311 5.67 5.82 -9.61
N GLY A 312 6.03 6.19 -8.40
CA GLY A 312 6.95 7.30 -8.16
C GLY A 312 8.33 6.82 -7.69
N GLN A 313 8.38 5.73 -6.91
CA GLN A 313 9.49 5.56 -5.98
C GLN A 313 10.16 4.17 -6.03
N LEU A 314 9.41 3.08 -6.12
CA LEU A 314 9.78 1.69 -6.55
C LEU A 314 8.64 0.71 -6.25
N GLU A 315 7.67 1.11 -5.43
CA GLU A 315 6.43 0.39 -5.17
C GLU A 315 5.56 0.33 -6.43
N TYR A 316 4.84 -0.78 -6.60
CA TYR A 316 3.94 -0.97 -7.74
C TYR A 316 2.47 -1.09 -7.34
N THR A 317 2.17 -1.05 -6.04
CA THR A 317 0.80 -1.12 -5.53
C THR A 317 0.73 -0.46 -4.15
N SER A 318 -0.47 -0.29 -3.61
CA SER A 318 -0.67 0.45 -2.35
C SER A 318 -1.70 -0.23 -1.45
N ALA A 319 -1.67 0.14 -0.16
CA ALA A 319 -2.71 -0.25 0.80
C ALA A 319 -4.12 0.11 0.28
N VAL A 320 -4.30 1.30 -0.30
CA VAL A 320 -5.58 1.73 -0.88
C VAL A 320 -6.01 0.82 -2.03
N ALA A 321 -5.08 0.38 -2.87
CA ALA A 321 -5.38 -0.54 -3.97
C ALA A 321 -5.81 -1.93 -3.44
N LEU A 322 -5.10 -2.47 -2.45
CA LEU A 322 -5.46 -3.73 -1.77
C LEU A 322 -6.87 -3.66 -1.15
N HIS A 323 -7.18 -2.56 -0.46
CA HIS A 323 -8.51 -2.33 0.09
C HIS A 323 -9.61 -2.38 -0.97
N LYS A 324 -9.41 -1.69 -2.10
CA LYS A 324 -10.37 -1.69 -3.21
C LYS A 324 -10.54 -3.07 -3.83
N MET A 325 -9.45 -3.81 -4.01
CA MET A 325 -9.47 -5.19 -4.54
C MET A 325 -10.26 -6.13 -3.64
N HIS A 326 -9.99 -6.11 -2.32
CA HIS A 326 -10.74 -6.86 -1.33
C HIS A 326 -12.22 -6.50 -1.32
N ALA A 327 -12.52 -5.20 -1.35
CA ALA A 327 -13.88 -4.71 -1.39
C ALA A 327 -14.62 -5.21 -2.64
N ALA A 328 -14.01 -5.08 -3.82
CA ALA A 328 -14.59 -5.48 -5.10
C ALA A 328 -14.96 -6.97 -5.14
N VAL A 329 -14.03 -7.84 -4.74
CA VAL A 329 -14.21 -9.29 -4.83
C VAL A 329 -15.24 -9.81 -3.85
N VAL A 330 -15.20 -9.33 -2.61
CA VAL A 330 -16.02 -9.91 -1.52
C VAL A 330 -17.39 -9.25 -1.39
N PHE A 331 -17.48 -7.95 -1.65
CA PHE A 331 -18.70 -7.17 -1.41
C PHE A 331 -19.31 -6.61 -2.71
N GLY A 332 -18.78 -6.97 -3.88
CA GLY A 332 -19.38 -6.69 -5.19
C GLY A 332 -20.68 -7.45 -5.41
N SER A 333 -21.59 -6.93 -6.25
CA SER A 333 -22.75 -7.70 -6.71
C SER A 333 -22.35 -8.73 -7.75
N SER A 334 -23.14 -9.79 -7.90
CA SER A 334 -22.92 -10.84 -8.92
C SER A 334 -22.78 -10.27 -10.35
N THR A 335 -23.53 -9.21 -10.66
CA THR A 335 -23.46 -8.50 -11.95
C THR A 335 -22.11 -7.84 -12.23
N HIS A 336 -21.27 -7.57 -11.22
CA HIS A 336 -19.93 -7.02 -11.45
C HIS A 336 -18.96 -8.04 -12.05
N PHE A 337 -19.22 -9.33 -11.85
CA PHE A 337 -18.39 -10.42 -12.36
C PHE A 337 -18.79 -10.86 -13.77
N GLN A 338 -19.89 -10.35 -14.32
CA GLN A 338 -20.23 -10.56 -15.73
C GLN A 338 -19.25 -9.79 -16.62
N VAL A 339 -18.69 -10.47 -17.64
CA VAL A 339 -17.62 -9.93 -18.50
C VAL A 339 -18.04 -8.68 -19.27
N ASP A 340 -19.31 -8.60 -19.67
CA ASP A 340 -19.92 -7.50 -20.41
C ASP A 340 -20.48 -6.37 -19.53
N SER A 341 -20.39 -6.51 -18.21
CA SER A 341 -20.83 -5.50 -17.24
C SER A 341 -19.96 -4.25 -17.30
N SER A 342 -20.62 -3.09 -17.33
CA SER A 342 -20.01 -1.76 -17.32
C SER A 342 -20.11 -1.05 -15.96
N ASN A 343 -20.57 -1.77 -14.93
CA ASN A 343 -20.77 -1.22 -13.60
C ASN A 343 -19.42 -0.96 -12.92
N ASP A 344 -19.17 0.31 -12.60
CA ASP A 344 -17.95 0.69 -11.91
C ASP A 344 -17.99 0.28 -10.43
N ILE A 345 -16.94 -0.43 -10.00
CA ILE A 345 -16.72 -0.97 -8.66
C ILE A 345 -15.70 -0.16 -7.87
N THR A 346 -15.10 0.89 -8.43
CA THR A 346 -14.07 1.65 -7.70
C THR A 346 -14.69 2.62 -6.68
N ASP A 347 -15.96 3.00 -6.86
CA ASP A 347 -16.74 3.78 -5.89
C ASP A 347 -17.24 2.88 -4.74
N GLN A 348 -16.71 3.15 -3.53
CA GLN A 348 -17.08 2.45 -2.30
C GLN A 348 -18.59 2.45 -2.00
N ARG A 349 -19.39 3.38 -2.55
CA ARG A 349 -20.85 3.39 -2.40
C ARG A 349 -21.56 2.29 -3.19
N ARG A 350 -20.88 1.68 -4.17
CA ARG A 350 -21.43 0.69 -5.11
C ARG A 350 -21.09 -0.76 -4.71
N ILE A 351 -20.15 -0.93 -3.79
CA ILE A 351 -19.77 -2.21 -3.20
C ILE A 351 -20.52 -2.39 -1.86
N LYS A 352 -21.72 -2.94 -1.91
CA LYS A 352 -22.63 -3.08 -0.74
C LYS A 352 -23.30 -4.44 -0.61
N SER A 353 -22.85 -5.46 -1.35
CA SER A 353 -23.44 -6.79 -1.21
C SER A 353 -23.17 -7.33 0.18
N SER A 354 -24.24 -7.59 0.94
CA SER A 354 -24.16 -8.27 2.23
C SER A 354 -24.42 -9.77 2.12
N SER A 355 -24.99 -10.27 1.01
CA SER A 355 -25.22 -11.70 0.80
C SER A 355 -23.96 -12.42 0.29
N ARG A 356 -23.23 -11.81 -0.64
CA ARG A 356 -22.01 -12.39 -1.23
C ARG A 356 -20.97 -12.85 -0.22
N PRO A 357 -20.57 -12.05 0.80
CA PRO A 357 -19.61 -12.54 1.80
C PRO A 357 -20.15 -13.75 2.58
N ALA A 358 -21.46 -13.86 2.80
CA ALA A 358 -22.06 -15.05 3.38
C ALA A 358 -22.02 -16.25 2.41
N GLU A 359 -22.36 -16.04 1.14
CA GLU A 359 -22.27 -17.07 0.07
C GLU A 359 -20.84 -17.62 -0.10
N ILE A 360 -19.83 -16.76 0.10
CA ILE A 360 -18.42 -17.17 0.07
C ILE A 360 -18.09 -18.08 1.26
N LEU A 361 -18.65 -17.80 2.44
CA LEU A 361 -18.35 -18.50 3.69
C LEU A 361 -19.13 -19.83 3.88
N LEU A 362 -19.94 -20.23 2.90
CA LEU A 362 -20.67 -21.50 2.92
C LEU A 362 -19.73 -22.69 3.19
N GLY A 363 -20.12 -23.58 4.10
CA GLY A 363 -19.31 -24.73 4.50
C GLY A 363 -18.18 -24.45 5.50
N THR A 364 -18.00 -23.20 5.94
CA THR A 364 -17.10 -22.84 7.07
C THR A 364 -17.87 -22.82 8.40
N PRO A 365 -17.21 -22.69 9.57
CA PRO A 365 -17.91 -22.47 10.84
C PRO A 365 -18.79 -21.19 10.90
N LEU A 366 -18.66 -20.31 9.90
CA LEU A 366 -19.40 -19.05 9.78
C LEU A 366 -20.62 -19.13 8.84
N ASP A 367 -20.89 -20.31 8.26
CA ASP A 367 -22.05 -20.59 7.37
C ASP A 367 -23.42 -20.24 8.00
N LYS A 368 -23.46 -20.14 9.34
CA LYS A 368 -24.62 -19.64 10.08
C LYS A 368 -25.01 -18.19 9.74
N TRP A 369 -24.12 -17.40 9.15
CA TRP A 369 -24.39 -16.01 8.78
C TRP A 369 -25.09 -15.93 7.44
N SER A 370 -26.33 -15.42 7.43
CA SER A 370 -27.09 -15.20 6.18
C SER A 370 -26.70 -13.91 5.45
N THR A 371 -26.16 -12.93 6.19
CA THR A 371 -25.65 -11.67 5.63
C THR A 371 -24.48 -11.17 6.45
N LEU A 372 -23.54 -10.50 5.78
CA LEU A 372 -22.41 -9.83 6.41
C LEU A 372 -22.14 -8.51 5.69
N SER A 373 -22.49 -7.39 6.33
CA SER A 373 -22.22 -6.07 5.76
C SER A 373 -20.74 -5.72 5.85
N ARG A 374 -20.20 -5.00 4.85
CA ARG A 374 -18.82 -4.50 4.88
C ARG A 374 -18.48 -3.73 6.17
N ARG A 375 -19.45 -2.99 6.73
CA ARG A 375 -19.27 -2.13 7.92
C ARG A 375 -19.60 -2.85 9.25
N SER A 376 -19.68 -4.18 9.28
CA SER A 376 -20.07 -4.93 10.48
C SER A 376 -18.91 -5.44 11.33
N GLY A 377 -17.69 -4.93 11.13
CA GLY A 377 -16.47 -5.41 11.81
C GLY A 377 -16.50 -5.35 13.34
N ARG A 378 -17.40 -4.53 13.93
CA ARG A 378 -17.64 -4.41 15.38
C ARG A 378 -18.97 -5.01 15.85
N SER A 379 -19.80 -5.49 14.93
CA SER A 379 -21.16 -5.95 15.22
C SER A 379 -21.25 -7.43 15.61
N HIS A 380 -20.15 -8.19 15.47
CA HIS A 380 -20.08 -9.63 15.72
C HIS A 380 -18.95 -9.98 16.70
N PRO A 381 -18.93 -11.19 17.30
CA PRO A 381 -17.87 -11.60 18.21
C PRO A 381 -16.48 -11.49 17.57
N PRO A 382 -15.45 -10.95 18.27
CA PRO A 382 -14.15 -10.67 17.66
C PRO A 382 -13.48 -11.87 16.96
N HIS A 383 -13.56 -13.05 17.57
CA HIS A 383 -12.98 -14.29 17.02
C HIS A 383 -13.69 -14.75 15.73
N GLU A 384 -15.01 -14.55 15.63
CA GLU A 384 -15.77 -14.86 14.41
C GLU A 384 -15.43 -13.87 13.30
N VAL A 385 -15.28 -12.58 13.63
CA VAL A 385 -14.87 -11.58 12.65
C VAL A 385 -13.44 -11.83 12.16
N GLU A 386 -12.52 -12.20 13.05
CA GLU A 386 -11.14 -12.55 12.66
C GLU A 386 -11.13 -13.76 11.72
N ALA A 387 -11.90 -14.80 12.03
CA ALA A 387 -12.09 -15.95 11.13
C ALA A 387 -12.70 -15.53 9.78
N ALA A 388 -13.71 -14.66 9.79
CA ALA A 388 -14.35 -14.17 8.57
C ALA A 388 -13.38 -13.39 7.71
N VAL A 389 -12.64 -12.44 8.30
CA VAL A 389 -11.62 -11.64 7.63
C VAL A 389 -10.56 -12.55 7.01
N LYS A 390 -10.09 -13.58 7.72
CA LYS A 390 -9.10 -14.51 7.20
C LYS A 390 -9.62 -15.30 5.99
N HIS A 391 -10.82 -15.89 6.09
CA HIS A 391 -11.43 -16.63 4.99
C HIS A 391 -11.74 -15.74 3.79
N LEU A 392 -12.33 -14.56 4.01
CA LEU A 392 -12.66 -13.62 2.95
C LEU A 392 -11.40 -13.05 2.28
N ALA A 393 -10.36 -12.70 3.05
CA ALA A 393 -9.09 -12.21 2.50
C ALA A 393 -8.42 -13.28 1.64
N ASN A 394 -8.50 -14.55 2.01
CA ASN A 394 -7.92 -15.65 1.24
C ASN A 394 -8.51 -15.78 -0.18
N ILE A 395 -9.78 -15.41 -0.38
CA ILE A 395 -10.46 -15.51 -1.68
C ILE A 395 -9.81 -14.60 -2.72
N SER A 396 -9.52 -13.36 -2.35
CA SER A 396 -8.82 -12.38 -3.19
C SER A 396 -7.31 -12.57 -3.16
N ASP A 397 -6.73 -12.90 -2.00
CA ASP A 397 -5.28 -13.16 -1.86
C ASP A 397 -4.81 -14.33 -2.72
N ALA A 398 -5.64 -15.36 -2.92
CA ALA A 398 -5.35 -16.49 -3.79
C ALA A 398 -5.14 -16.09 -5.27
N VAL A 399 -5.54 -14.87 -5.64
CA VAL A 399 -5.31 -14.30 -6.98
C VAL A 399 -4.26 -13.19 -6.93
N MET A 400 -4.37 -12.28 -5.94
CA MET A 400 -3.48 -11.13 -5.82
C MET A 400 -2.04 -11.52 -5.49
N LEU A 401 -1.83 -12.44 -4.54
CA LEU A 401 -0.48 -12.81 -4.12
C LEU A 401 0.29 -13.53 -5.25
N PRO A 402 -0.28 -14.51 -5.98
CA PRO A 402 0.38 -15.07 -7.16
C PRO A 402 0.70 -14.02 -8.24
N LEU A 403 -0.19 -13.05 -8.48
CA LEU A 403 0.11 -11.92 -9.37
C LEU A 403 1.35 -11.17 -8.88
N PHE A 404 1.38 -10.75 -7.62
CA PHE A 404 2.51 -9.96 -7.10
C PHE A 404 3.82 -10.76 -7.01
N ASP A 405 3.75 -12.07 -6.77
CA ASP A 405 4.92 -12.92 -6.52
C ASP A 405 5.51 -13.51 -7.79
N LYS A 406 4.67 -13.85 -8.78
CA LYS A 406 5.05 -14.71 -9.90
C LYS A 406 4.76 -14.10 -11.27
N PHE A 407 4.01 -13.01 -11.35
CA PHE A 407 3.82 -12.34 -12.64
C PHE A 407 5.13 -11.73 -13.09
N ARG A 408 5.63 -12.12 -14.26
CA ARG A 408 7.00 -11.88 -14.71
C ARG A 408 7.46 -10.42 -14.54
N PRO A 409 6.70 -9.38 -14.93
CA PRO A 409 7.10 -7.99 -14.65
C PRO A 409 7.31 -7.66 -13.17
N PHE A 410 6.50 -8.21 -12.26
CA PHE A 410 6.65 -8.02 -10.81
C PHE A 410 7.70 -8.94 -10.19
N ALA A 411 7.75 -10.21 -10.59
CA ALA A 411 8.74 -11.17 -10.11
C ALA A 411 10.18 -10.70 -10.37
N VAL A 412 10.44 -10.15 -11.57
CA VAL A 412 11.74 -9.58 -11.92
C VAL A 412 12.02 -8.32 -11.08
N HIS A 413 11.03 -7.45 -10.91
CA HIS A 413 11.17 -6.26 -10.07
C HIS A 413 11.48 -6.60 -8.61
N ASN A 414 10.77 -7.56 -8.02
CA ASN A 414 10.99 -8.02 -6.65
C ASN A 414 12.39 -8.64 -6.47
N SER A 415 12.85 -9.38 -7.47
CA SER A 415 14.21 -9.96 -7.47
C SER A 415 15.28 -8.88 -7.42
N GLU A 416 15.14 -7.83 -8.23
CA GLU A 416 16.08 -6.70 -8.23
C GLU A 416 16.00 -5.84 -6.96
N MET A 417 14.79 -5.61 -6.42
CA MET A 417 14.62 -4.95 -5.13
C MET A 417 15.33 -5.71 -4.01
N ARG A 418 15.18 -7.03 -3.98
CA ARG A 418 15.84 -7.88 -2.99
C ARG A 418 17.35 -7.90 -3.19
N ALA A 419 17.83 -7.99 -4.43
CA ALA A 419 19.26 -7.92 -4.73
C ALA A 419 19.87 -6.60 -4.28
N LEU A 420 19.21 -5.45 -4.50
CA LEU A 420 19.65 -4.17 -3.96
C LEU A 420 19.65 -4.16 -2.44
N ARG A 421 18.60 -4.68 -1.80
CA ARG A 421 18.54 -4.77 -0.33
C ARG A 421 19.72 -5.55 0.22
N THR A 422 20.03 -6.72 -0.36
CA THR A 422 21.20 -7.53 0.03
C THR A 422 22.50 -6.77 -0.17
N ARG A 423 22.68 -6.07 -1.29
CA ARG A 423 23.87 -5.23 -1.53
C ARG A 423 24.02 -4.15 -0.47
N LEU A 424 22.97 -3.42 -0.12
CA LEU A 424 23.03 -2.35 0.88
C LEU A 424 23.23 -2.85 2.32
N LEU A 425 23.05 -4.16 2.57
CA LEU A 425 23.35 -4.79 3.86
C LEU A 425 24.80 -5.29 3.96
N ASP A 426 25.57 -5.25 2.87
CA ASP A 426 26.99 -5.57 2.86
C ASP A 426 27.76 -4.69 3.87
N PRO A 427 28.73 -5.23 4.65
CA PRO A 427 29.42 -4.48 5.69
C PRO A 427 30.01 -3.14 5.24
N ASP A 428 30.56 -3.09 4.02
CA ASP A 428 31.22 -1.90 3.50
C ASP A 428 30.20 -0.80 3.19
N LEU A 429 29.08 -1.16 2.54
CA LEU A 429 28.00 -0.22 2.24
C LEU A 429 27.19 0.14 3.49
N LYS A 430 27.02 -0.78 4.44
CA LYS A 430 26.33 -0.51 5.70
C LYS A 430 27.09 0.48 6.59
N ALA A 431 28.41 0.52 6.48
CA ALA A 431 29.26 1.49 7.18
C ALA A 431 29.19 2.90 6.57
N ASP A 432 28.87 3.03 5.28
CA ASP A 432 28.69 4.32 4.61
C ASP A 432 27.37 4.98 5.06
N PRO A 433 27.40 6.17 5.71
CA PRO A 433 26.21 6.88 6.17
C PRO A 433 25.19 7.18 5.06
N ILE A 434 25.67 7.45 3.84
CA ILE A 434 24.81 7.75 2.68
C ILE A 434 24.04 6.50 2.28
N GLN A 435 24.74 5.37 2.15
CA GLN A 435 24.14 4.10 1.73
C GLN A 435 23.20 3.54 2.80
N ARG A 436 23.57 3.67 4.07
CA ARG A 436 22.68 3.34 5.19
C ARG A 436 21.39 4.17 5.16
N LYS A 437 21.48 5.46 4.80
CA LYS A 437 20.29 6.30 4.63
C LYS A 437 19.47 5.89 3.40
N CYS A 438 20.11 5.55 2.27
CA CYS A 438 19.41 4.97 1.12
C CYS A 438 18.66 3.68 1.49
N TYR A 439 19.27 2.78 2.29
CA TYR A 439 18.62 1.58 2.77
C TYR A 439 17.35 1.91 3.56
N SER A 440 17.43 2.83 4.51
CA SER A 440 16.27 3.27 5.31
C SER A 440 15.16 3.84 4.42
N LEU A 441 15.51 4.72 3.48
CA LEU A 441 14.56 5.36 2.57
C LEU A 441 13.87 4.38 1.61
N LEU A 442 14.52 3.28 1.25
CA LEU A 442 14.00 2.28 0.31
C LEU A 442 13.25 1.13 0.99
N PHE A 443 13.65 0.73 2.20
CA PHE A 443 13.23 -0.56 2.77
C PHE A 443 12.62 -0.46 4.18
N GLU A 444 12.72 0.67 4.89
CA GLU A 444 12.18 0.81 6.26
C GLU A 444 10.79 1.46 6.32
N GLY A 445 10.19 1.80 5.18
CA GLY A 445 8.80 2.21 5.03
C GLY A 445 8.60 3.49 4.21
N SER A 446 7.48 3.57 3.47
CA SER A 446 7.23 4.66 2.50
C SER A 446 7.06 6.06 3.14
N GLY A 447 6.75 6.14 4.44
CA GLY A 447 6.67 7.40 5.20
C GLY A 447 8.04 8.04 5.46
N VAL A 448 9.13 7.27 5.50
CA VAL A 448 10.48 7.80 5.79
C VAL A 448 10.98 8.66 4.61
N ARG A 449 10.66 8.23 3.38
CA ARG A 449 11.07 8.92 2.17
C ARG A 449 10.33 10.24 1.95
N SER A 450 9.01 10.29 2.15
CA SER A 450 8.26 11.54 2.02
C SER A 450 8.75 12.61 3.01
N VAL A 451 9.04 12.21 4.25
CA VAL A 451 9.64 13.11 5.27
C VAL A 451 11.01 13.61 4.82
N PHE A 452 11.82 12.76 4.19
CA PHE A 452 13.12 13.16 3.65
C PHE A 452 13.02 14.12 2.46
N GLU A 453 12.10 13.88 1.52
CA GLU A 453 11.83 14.77 0.39
C GLU A 453 11.31 16.14 0.87
N GLU A 454 10.42 16.14 1.87
CA GLU A 454 9.92 17.37 2.50
C GLU A 454 11.05 18.11 3.25
N HIS A 455 11.93 17.39 3.94
CA HIS A 455 13.13 17.96 4.56
C HIS A 455 14.04 18.66 3.54
N ILE A 456 14.33 18.02 2.40
CA ILE A 456 15.09 18.64 1.30
C ILE A 456 14.39 19.91 0.82
N LYS A 457 13.08 19.85 0.60
CA LYS A 457 12.29 21.00 0.14
C LYS A 457 12.39 22.17 1.12
N ARG A 458 12.20 21.92 2.41
CA ARG A 458 12.31 22.96 3.46
C ARG A 458 13.72 23.56 3.54
N LEU A 459 14.77 22.75 3.39
CA LEU A 459 16.14 23.27 3.33
C LEU A 459 16.37 24.19 2.12
N ARG A 460 15.83 23.82 0.94
CA ARG A 460 15.90 24.66 -0.28
C ARG A 460 15.11 25.97 -0.12
N ASP A 461 13.91 25.89 0.45
CA ASP A 461 13.08 27.07 0.71
C ASP A 461 13.79 28.01 1.70
N ARG A 462 14.42 27.46 2.74
CA ARG A 462 15.18 28.24 3.72
C ARG A 462 16.44 28.89 3.14
N GLU A 463 17.18 28.17 2.30
CA GLU A 463 18.32 28.72 1.56
C GLU A 463 17.88 29.93 0.71
N LYS A 464 16.75 29.78 0.00
CA LYS A 464 16.17 30.84 -0.81
C LYS A 464 15.74 32.04 0.01
N GLU A 465 15.03 31.85 1.12
CA GLU A 465 14.62 32.93 2.03
C GLU A 465 15.83 33.73 2.54
N LEU A 466 16.90 33.05 2.96
CA LEU A 466 18.11 33.72 3.46
C LEU A 466 18.80 34.56 2.37
N LEU A 467 18.83 34.05 1.13
CA LEU A 467 19.33 34.79 -0.02
C LEU A 467 18.47 36.02 -0.34
N ASP A 468 17.14 35.86 -0.32
CA ASP A 468 16.17 36.94 -0.58
C ASP A 468 16.23 38.02 0.52
N GLU A 469 16.51 37.65 1.78
CA GLU A 469 16.74 38.55 2.91
C GLU A 469 18.14 39.21 2.91
N GLY A 470 19.04 38.84 1.98
CA GLY A 470 20.42 39.33 1.94
C GLY A 470 21.30 38.84 3.10
N ARG A 471 20.92 37.74 3.75
CA ARG A 471 21.64 37.15 4.89
C ARG A 471 22.59 36.05 4.42
N SER A 472 23.73 35.91 5.08
CA SER A 472 24.66 34.81 4.78
C SER A 472 24.05 33.46 5.15
N ILE A 473 24.07 32.51 4.22
CA ILE A 473 23.73 31.11 4.48
C ILE A 473 24.79 30.55 5.43
N GLY A 474 24.38 30.12 6.63
CA GLY A 474 25.29 29.50 7.58
C GLY A 474 25.82 28.15 7.09
N ASP A 475 27.05 27.80 7.46
CA ASP A 475 27.73 26.55 7.07
C ASP A 475 26.88 25.30 7.34
N TYR A 476 26.05 25.35 8.37
CA TYR A 476 25.14 24.29 8.73
C TYR A 476 24.08 23.97 7.64
N VAL A 477 23.33 24.98 7.16
CA VAL A 477 22.29 24.78 6.13
C VAL A 477 22.93 24.28 4.84
N LYS A 478 24.10 24.83 4.52
CA LYS A 478 24.89 24.44 3.36
C LYS A 478 25.34 22.97 3.43
N ASN A 479 25.89 22.55 4.57
CA ASN A 479 26.35 21.17 4.78
C ASN A 479 25.19 20.17 4.75
N GLN A 480 24.08 20.45 5.42
CA GLN A 480 22.91 19.55 5.37
C GLN A 480 22.29 19.44 3.98
N LEU A 481 22.21 20.56 3.27
CA LEU A 481 21.69 20.54 1.91
C LEU A 481 22.62 19.73 0.99
N GLU A 482 23.93 19.82 1.16
CA GLU A 482 24.90 19.01 0.40
C GLU A 482 24.80 17.52 0.77
N ASP A 483 24.69 17.18 2.05
CA ASP A 483 24.48 15.81 2.51
C ASP A 483 23.18 15.22 1.94
N ALA A 484 22.08 15.98 2.02
CA ALA A 484 20.79 15.56 1.50
C ALA A 484 20.79 15.42 -0.02
N LYS A 485 21.43 16.34 -0.76
CA LYS A 485 21.65 16.22 -2.22
C LYS A 485 22.51 15.01 -2.58
N THR A 486 23.48 14.66 -1.74
CA THR A 486 24.33 13.48 -1.97
C THR A 486 23.54 12.19 -1.79
N VAL A 487 22.69 12.13 -0.76
CA VAL A 487 21.75 11.02 -0.55
C VAL A 487 20.72 10.93 -1.67
N GLU A 488 20.13 12.05 -2.10
CA GLU A 488 19.18 12.12 -3.24
C GLU A 488 19.84 11.59 -4.53
N ARG A 489 21.08 11.99 -4.82
CA ARG A 489 21.85 11.47 -5.97
C ARG A 489 22.11 9.97 -5.88
N ALA A 490 22.46 9.46 -4.69
CA ALA A 490 22.69 8.04 -4.48
C ALA A 490 21.39 7.23 -4.62
N LEU A 491 20.28 7.74 -4.09
CA LEU A 491 18.95 7.12 -4.20
C LEU A 491 18.51 7.01 -5.65
N ASN A 492 18.57 8.12 -6.40
CA ASN A 492 18.23 8.15 -7.83
C ASN A 492 19.10 7.18 -8.65
N ARG A 493 20.38 7.03 -8.28
CA ARG A 493 21.28 6.07 -8.94
C ARG A 493 20.81 4.63 -8.74
N HIS A 494 20.42 4.27 -7.52
CA HIS A 494 19.92 2.92 -7.20
C HIS A 494 18.60 2.61 -7.92
N GLU A 495 17.69 3.57 -8.00
CA GLU A 495 16.43 3.43 -8.75
C GLU A 495 16.65 3.22 -10.24
N GLU A 496 17.52 4.04 -10.85
CA GLU A 496 17.86 3.90 -12.26
C GLU A 496 18.57 2.58 -12.53
N GLU A 497 19.39 2.08 -11.60
CA GLU A 497 20.00 0.76 -11.72
C GLU A 497 18.95 -0.36 -11.69
N ILE A 498 17.98 -0.30 -10.77
CA ILE A 498 16.87 -1.26 -10.73
C ILE A 498 16.08 -1.24 -12.04
N LYS A 499 15.72 -0.06 -12.55
CA LYS A 499 14.98 0.07 -13.82
C LYS A 499 15.74 -0.58 -14.97
N LYS A 500 17.06 -0.36 -15.07
CA LYS A 500 17.91 -0.95 -16.12
C LYS A 500 18.03 -2.46 -15.99
N ARG A 501 18.30 -2.98 -14.78
CA ARG A 501 18.45 -4.43 -14.54
C ARG A 501 17.14 -5.17 -14.75
N ARG A 502 16.04 -4.65 -14.20
CA ARG A 502 14.68 -5.17 -14.42
C ARG A 502 14.35 -5.26 -15.91
N SER A 503 14.65 -4.20 -16.67
CA SER A 503 14.37 -4.17 -18.11
C SER A 503 15.18 -5.23 -18.86
N ALA A 504 16.46 -5.39 -18.53
CA ALA A 504 17.30 -6.41 -19.14
C ALA A 504 16.75 -7.82 -18.86
N ILE A 505 16.44 -8.14 -17.61
CA ILE A 505 15.94 -9.47 -17.21
C ILE A 505 14.56 -9.75 -17.81
N LEU A 506 13.64 -8.77 -17.82
CA LEU A 506 12.30 -8.92 -18.39
C LEU A 506 12.38 -9.43 -19.85
N PHE A 507 13.30 -8.87 -20.63
CA PHE A 507 13.50 -9.18 -22.05
C PHE A 507 14.62 -10.19 -22.34
N ASN A 508 15.17 -10.84 -21.30
CA ASN A 508 16.29 -11.80 -21.41
C ASN A 508 17.54 -11.23 -22.11
N ILE A 509 17.93 -10.01 -21.75
CA ILE A 509 19.13 -9.32 -22.23
C ILE A 509 20.27 -9.46 -21.19
N ASP A 510 21.48 -9.81 -21.64
CA ASP A 510 22.68 -9.81 -20.82
C ASP A 510 23.03 -8.36 -20.42
N TYR A 511 22.70 -8.00 -19.17
CA TYR A 511 22.86 -6.64 -18.65
C TYR A 511 24.29 -6.12 -18.81
N THR A 512 25.29 -6.92 -18.45
CA THR A 512 26.68 -6.48 -18.38
C THR A 512 27.22 -6.19 -19.77
N LYS A 513 26.98 -7.09 -20.73
CA LYS A 513 27.47 -6.92 -22.10
C LYS A 513 26.68 -5.86 -22.87
N PHE A 514 25.36 -5.81 -22.70
CA PHE A 514 24.52 -4.88 -23.44
C PHE A 514 24.70 -3.42 -23.00
N MET A 515 24.82 -3.18 -21.68
CA MET A 515 24.96 -1.82 -21.13
C MET A 515 26.36 -1.23 -21.33
N SER A 516 27.38 -2.07 -21.52
CA SER A 516 28.77 -1.65 -21.74
C SER A 516 29.15 -1.50 -23.23
N ALA A 517 28.29 -1.91 -24.15
CA ALA A 517 28.55 -1.83 -25.58
C ALA A 517 28.59 -0.37 -26.07
N GLU A 518 29.67 0.00 -26.76
CA GLU A 518 29.82 1.33 -27.37
C GLU A 518 28.74 1.59 -28.44
N GLY A 519 28.19 2.80 -28.46
CA GLY A 519 27.18 3.20 -29.45
C GLY A 519 25.74 2.72 -29.20
N ASN A 520 25.50 1.95 -28.14
CA ASN A 520 24.21 1.28 -27.88
C ASN A 520 23.11 2.16 -27.24
N GLN A 521 23.26 3.49 -27.24
CA GLN A 521 22.38 4.40 -26.48
C GLN A 521 20.92 4.38 -26.98
N ALA A 522 20.70 4.28 -28.28
CA ALA A 522 19.36 4.21 -28.86
C ALA A 522 18.63 2.91 -28.46
N ASP A 523 19.33 1.78 -28.51
CA ASP A 523 18.78 0.47 -28.13
C ASP A 523 18.55 0.36 -26.62
N ILE A 524 19.43 0.94 -25.80
CA ILE A 524 19.20 1.05 -24.35
C ILE A 524 17.93 1.85 -24.08
N LYS A 525 17.76 2.98 -24.77
CA LYS A 525 16.54 3.78 -24.64
C LYS A 525 15.31 2.99 -25.06
N GLU A 526 15.34 2.31 -26.20
CA GLU A 526 14.23 1.48 -26.68
C GLU A 526 13.88 0.34 -25.69
N LEU A 527 14.89 -0.32 -25.10
CA LEU A 527 14.69 -1.34 -24.08
C LEU A 527 13.98 -0.78 -22.84
N LEU A 528 14.43 0.37 -22.35
CA LEU A 528 13.87 1.03 -21.17
C LEU A 528 12.44 1.52 -21.44
N ASP A 529 12.18 2.16 -22.58
CA ASP A 529 10.86 2.67 -22.96
C ASP A 529 9.84 1.52 -23.01
N ARG A 530 10.21 0.38 -23.61
CA ARG A 530 9.34 -0.82 -23.68
C ARG A 530 9.07 -1.42 -22.31
N ALA A 531 10.11 -1.61 -21.50
CA ALA A 531 9.96 -2.16 -20.15
C ALA A 531 9.12 -1.24 -19.26
N GLN A 532 9.34 0.07 -19.37
CA GLN A 532 8.60 1.08 -18.62
C GLN A 532 7.12 1.08 -19.02
N SER A 533 6.80 1.07 -20.32
CA SER A 533 5.43 1.01 -20.80
C SER A 533 4.65 -0.19 -20.23
N ILE A 534 5.29 -1.37 -20.17
CA ILE A 534 4.70 -2.56 -19.56
C ILE A 534 4.52 -2.34 -18.06
N PHE A 535 5.61 -2.01 -17.36
CA PHE A 535 5.62 -1.91 -15.90
C PHE A 535 4.63 -0.84 -15.39
N ASP A 536 4.68 0.37 -15.94
CA ASP A 536 3.82 1.47 -15.53
C ASP A 536 2.34 1.13 -15.70
N THR A 537 1.99 0.37 -16.74
CA THR A 537 0.61 -0.06 -16.99
C THR A 537 0.17 -1.14 -16.01
N VAL A 538 0.98 -2.17 -15.80
CA VAL A 538 0.61 -3.27 -14.89
C VAL A 538 0.62 -2.83 -13.41
N SER A 539 1.37 -1.79 -13.08
CA SER A 539 1.39 -1.13 -11.77
C SER A 539 0.20 -0.20 -11.50
N THR A 540 -0.68 0.02 -12.48
CA THR A 540 -1.91 0.81 -12.25
C THR A 540 -2.93 0.04 -11.44
N GLN A 541 -3.74 0.76 -10.65
CA GLN A 541 -4.89 0.16 -9.96
C GLN A 541 -5.90 -0.44 -10.95
N ALA A 542 -6.08 0.21 -12.11
CA ALA A 542 -6.96 -0.27 -13.18
C ALA A 542 -6.53 -1.65 -13.69
N PHE A 543 -5.24 -1.87 -13.99
CA PHE A 543 -4.76 -3.18 -14.45
C PHE A 543 -4.89 -4.25 -13.37
N GLN A 544 -4.44 -3.97 -12.15
CA GLN A 544 -4.44 -4.95 -11.05
C GLN A 544 -5.86 -5.38 -10.69
N LEU A 545 -6.80 -4.42 -10.63
CA LEU A 545 -8.22 -4.70 -10.45
C LEU A 545 -8.81 -5.44 -11.66
N GLY A 546 -8.41 -5.07 -12.88
CA GLY A 546 -8.83 -5.75 -14.11
C GLY A 546 -8.40 -7.22 -14.15
N TYR A 547 -7.16 -7.53 -13.78
CA TYR A 547 -6.67 -8.91 -13.67
C TYR A 547 -7.45 -9.70 -12.62
N LEU A 548 -7.59 -9.14 -11.41
CA LEU A 548 -8.32 -9.77 -10.32
C LEU A 548 -9.77 -10.09 -10.73
N MET A 549 -10.44 -9.13 -11.37
CA MET A 549 -11.80 -9.30 -11.85
C MET A 549 -11.89 -10.24 -13.06
N ALA A 550 -10.86 -10.35 -13.92
CA ALA A 550 -10.83 -11.34 -14.99
C ALA A 550 -10.84 -12.77 -14.46
N VAL A 551 -10.00 -13.04 -13.45
CA VAL A 551 -9.96 -14.35 -12.78
C VAL A 551 -11.31 -14.62 -12.11
N HIS A 552 -11.82 -13.70 -11.29
CA HIS A 552 -13.08 -13.93 -10.60
C HIS A 552 -14.30 -13.98 -11.54
N SER A 553 -14.31 -13.27 -12.67
CA SER A 553 -15.34 -13.41 -13.70
C SER A 553 -15.45 -14.85 -14.21
N VAL A 554 -14.30 -15.52 -14.39
CA VAL A 554 -14.25 -16.90 -14.90
C VAL A 554 -14.57 -17.90 -13.79
N VAL A 555 -14.08 -17.64 -12.57
CA VAL A 555 -14.47 -18.42 -11.38
C VAL A 555 -15.98 -18.42 -11.23
N GLU A 556 -16.65 -17.28 -11.30
CA GLU A 556 -18.12 -17.23 -11.13
C GLU A 556 -18.89 -17.92 -12.26
N LEU A 557 -18.30 -18.10 -13.45
CA LEU A 557 -18.89 -18.94 -14.51
C LEU A 557 -18.78 -20.45 -14.20
N MET A 558 -17.83 -20.84 -13.37
CA MET A 558 -17.57 -22.23 -12.99
C MET A 558 -18.26 -22.65 -11.69
N LEU A 559 -18.85 -21.70 -10.95
CA LEU A 559 -19.44 -21.94 -9.64
C LEU A 559 -20.97 -21.93 -9.68
N ASP A 560 -21.56 -22.84 -8.90
CA ASP A 560 -22.98 -22.83 -8.58
C ASP A 560 -23.23 -22.02 -7.29
N SER A 561 -24.47 -21.57 -7.08
CA SER A 561 -24.86 -20.68 -5.96
C SER A 561 -24.64 -21.28 -4.57
N ASP A 562 -24.58 -22.60 -4.45
CA ASP A 562 -24.39 -23.35 -3.20
C ASP A 562 -22.96 -23.93 -3.04
N THR A 563 -22.02 -23.46 -3.87
CA THR A 563 -20.62 -23.93 -3.81
C THR A 563 -19.99 -23.61 -2.45
N ARG A 564 -19.53 -24.66 -1.75
CA ARG A 564 -18.79 -24.57 -0.48
C ARG A 564 -17.42 -23.89 -0.65
N TYR A 565 -16.94 -23.28 0.43
CA TYR A 565 -15.69 -22.52 0.51
C TYR A 565 -14.47 -23.27 -0.05
N ASP A 566 -14.22 -24.52 0.38
CA ASP A 566 -13.05 -25.28 -0.05
C ASP A 566 -13.06 -25.54 -1.57
N ARG A 567 -14.26 -25.82 -2.11
CA ARG A 567 -14.45 -26.02 -3.55
C ARG A 567 -14.27 -24.73 -4.33
N ARG A 568 -14.79 -23.61 -3.82
CA ARG A 568 -14.57 -22.27 -4.37
C ARG A 568 -13.07 -21.94 -4.42
N MET A 569 -12.32 -22.23 -3.36
CA MET A 569 -10.87 -22.03 -3.31
C MET A 569 -10.14 -22.85 -4.38
N GLN A 570 -10.48 -24.12 -4.57
CA GLN A 570 -9.89 -24.96 -5.63
C GLN A 570 -10.09 -24.34 -7.02
N VAL A 571 -11.28 -23.82 -7.32
CA VAL A 571 -11.56 -23.15 -8.61
C VAL A 571 -10.74 -21.87 -8.74
N ILE A 572 -10.67 -21.05 -7.68
CA ILE A 572 -9.91 -19.79 -7.69
C ILE A 572 -8.43 -20.06 -7.96
N GLU A 573 -7.83 -20.99 -7.22
CA GLU A 573 -6.41 -21.34 -7.37
C GLU A 573 -6.11 -21.89 -8.77
N PHE A 574 -6.99 -22.75 -9.28
CA PHE A 574 -6.86 -23.29 -10.63
C PHE A 574 -6.90 -22.21 -11.71
N VAL A 575 -7.93 -21.36 -11.71
CA VAL A 575 -8.06 -20.28 -12.72
C VAL A 575 -6.94 -19.26 -12.56
N SER A 576 -6.56 -18.90 -11.33
CA SER A 576 -5.45 -17.97 -11.07
C SER A 576 -4.14 -18.49 -11.66
N ASN A 577 -3.79 -19.75 -11.41
CA ASN A 577 -2.58 -20.36 -11.95
C ASN A 577 -2.61 -20.43 -13.49
N LEU A 578 -3.74 -20.84 -14.07
CA LEU A 578 -3.93 -20.91 -15.52
C LEU A 578 -3.67 -19.56 -16.19
N TYR A 579 -4.26 -18.49 -15.64
CA TYR A 579 -4.18 -17.14 -16.20
C TYR A 579 -2.81 -16.52 -15.98
N LEU A 580 -2.22 -16.74 -14.81
CA LEU A 580 -0.87 -16.30 -14.50
C LEU A 580 0.18 -16.93 -15.42
N ASN A 581 0.09 -18.25 -15.66
CA ASN A 581 1.01 -18.97 -16.56
C ASN A 581 0.88 -18.49 -18.00
N ALA A 582 -0.36 -18.27 -18.47
CA ALA A 582 -0.64 -17.72 -19.79
C ALA A 582 -0.07 -16.29 -19.94
N LEU A 583 -0.24 -15.42 -18.94
CA LEU A 583 0.35 -14.09 -18.94
C LEU A 583 1.89 -14.13 -18.92
N ASN A 584 2.49 -15.01 -18.12
CA ASN A 584 3.95 -15.17 -18.09
C ASN A 584 4.50 -15.65 -19.44
N THR A 585 3.78 -16.55 -20.11
CA THR A 585 4.09 -16.99 -21.48
C THR A 585 3.99 -15.82 -22.47
N TYR A 586 2.96 -14.98 -22.32
CA TYR A 586 2.80 -13.79 -23.16
C TYR A 586 3.95 -12.78 -23.01
N PHE A 587 4.44 -12.55 -21.80
CA PHE A 587 5.53 -11.60 -21.50
C PHE A 587 6.94 -12.24 -21.55
N SER A 588 7.09 -13.40 -22.20
CA SER A 588 8.39 -14.07 -22.35
C SER A 588 8.72 -14.40 -23.81
N SER A 589 10.01 -14.61 -24.06
CA SER A 589 10.60 -14.89 -25.37
C SER A 589 10.41 -16.32 -25.87
N GLY A 590 9.82 -17.22 -25.07
CA GLY A 590 9.76 -18.65 -25.38
C GLY A 590 11.13 -19.33 -25.54
N SER A 591 12.22 -18.61 -25.24
CA SER A 591 13.61 -19.03 -25.37
C SER A 591 14.40 -18.52 -24.18
N ASP A 592 15.20 -19.40 -23.58
CA ASP A 592 16.09 -19.08 -22.45
C ASP A 592 17.41 -18.44 -22.90
N VAL A 593 17.61 -18.21 -24.20
CA VAL A 593 18.85 -17.64 -24.73
C VAL A 593 18.95 -16.15 -24.38
N GLU A 594 19.95 -15.80 -23.58
CA GLU A 594 20.26 -14.40 -23.28
C GLU A 594 20.80 -13.67 -24.52
N HIS A 595 20.23 -12.50 -24.81
CA HIS A 595 20.64 -11.68 -25.95
C HIS A 595 21.66 -10.62 -25.54
N ARG A 596 22.65 -10.40 -26.41
CA ARG A 596 23.68 -9.34 -26.23
C ARG A 596 23.35 -8.05 -26.98
N THR A 597 22.31 -8.10 -27.82
CA THR A 597 21.80 -7.02 -28.67
C THR A 597 20.28 -6.97 -28.52
N LEU A 598 19.64 -5.92 -29.05
CA LEU A 598 18.19 -5.76 -28.95
C LEU A 598 17.43 -6.69 -29.91
N THR A 599 17.37 -7.98 -29.57
CA THR A 599 16.75 -9.07 -30.33
C THR A 599 15.79 -9.89 -29.48
N GLY A 600 14.94 -10.72 -30.12
CA GLY A 600 13.98 -11.56 -29.41
C GLY A 600 12.68 -10.83 -29.08
N PHE A 601 12.07 -11.16 -27.94
CA PHE A 601 10.76 -10.65 -27.49
C PHE A 601 10.64 -9.13 -27.58
N VAL A 602 11.71 -8.41 -27.26
CA VAL A 602 11.75 -6.94 -27.28
C VAL A 602 11.45 -6.33 -28.66
N LYS A 603 11.70 -7.05 -29.76
CA LYS A 603 11.39 -6.58 -31.13
C LYS A 603 10.03 -7.04 -31.63
N GLU A 604 9.33 -7.92 -30.93
CA GLU A 604 7.97 -8.33 -31.29
C GLU A 604 6.98 -7.17 -31.08
N LEU A 605 5.93 -7.10 -31.91
CA LEU A 605 4.88 -6.08 -31.78
C LEU A 605 4.17 -6.15 -30.43
N ARG A 606 3.93 -7.36 -29.91
CA ARG A 606 3.28 -7.58 -28.60
C ARG A 606 4.06 -7.00 -27.40
N SER A 607 5.35 -6.73 -27.53
CA SER A 607 6.09 -6.03 -26.46
C SER A 607 5.67 -4.56 -26.30
N LYS A 608 4.92 -4.01 -27.27
CA LYS A 608 4.33 -2.66 -27.24
C LYS A 608 2.86 -2.66 -26.83
N VAL A 609 2.32 -3.78 -26.34
CA VAL A 609 0.89 -3.96 -26.02
C VAL A 609 0.31 -2.82 -25.16
N PHE A 610 1.14 -2.22 -24.30
CA PHE A 610 0.72 -1.17 -23.37
C PHE A 610 1.32 0.21 -23.64
N ASP A 611 1.80 0.47 -24.86
CA ASP A 611 2.19 1.80 -25.30
C ASP A 611 0.97 2.50 -25.93
N PRO A 612 0.50 3.64 -25.39
CA PRO A 612 -0.68 4.33 -25.92
C PRO A 612 -0.47 4.95 -27.30
N ASN A 613 0.79 5.14 -27.73
CA ASN A 613 1.16 5.79 -28.99
C ASN A 613 1.58 4.78 -30.07
N GLN A 614 1.49 3.48 -29.80
CA GLN A 614 1.84 2.42 -30.72
C GLN A 614 0.65 1.48 -30.92
N LEU A 615 0.74 0.62 -31.94
CA LEU A 615 -0.24 -0.44 -32.14
C LEU A 615 -0.17 -1.42 -30.96
N GLY A 616 -1.28 -1.53 -30.22
CA GLY A 616 -1.36 -2.33 -29.01
C GLY A 616 -2.75 -2.25 -28.36
N LEU A 617 -2.99 -3.04 -27.31
CA LEU A 617 -4.25 -2.96 -26.54
C LEU A 617 -4.43 -1.58 -25.91
N ARG A 618 -3.36 -0.96 -25.38
CA ARG A 618 -3.48 0.41 -24.88
C ARG A 618 -3.68 1.43 -26.01
N GLY A 619 -3.13 1.18 -27.20
CA GLY A 619 -3.42 1.96 -28.40
C GLY A 619 -4.89 1.86 -28.86
N LEU A 620 -5.53 0.70 -28.67
CA LEU A 620 -6.98 0.52 -28.86
C LEU A 620 -7.77 1.38 -27.87
N LEU A 621 -7.44 1.31 -26.58
CA LEU A 621 -8.09 2.14 -25.55
C LEU A 621 -7.91 3.64 -25.83
N ALA A 622 -6.72 4.04 -26.29
CA ALA A 622 -6.39 5.42 -26.62
C ALA A 622 -7.24 6.00 -27.77
N GLN A 623 -7.92 5.18 -28.58
CA GLN A 623 -8.83 5.67 -29.62
C GLN A 623 -10.10 6.32 -29.04
N SER A 624 -10.52 5.92 -27.83
CA SER A 624 -11.73 6.44 -27.17
C SER A 624 -11.45 7.16 -25.85
N VAL A 625 -10.30 6.93 -25.23
CA VAL A 625 -9.93 7.45 -23.91
C VAL A 625 -8.58 8.17 -23.96
N LYS A 626 -8.54 9.42 -23.50
CA LYS A 626 -7.30 10.23 -23.46
C LYS A 626 -6.43 9.96 -22.23
N GLU A 627 -7.05 9.76 -21.07
CA GLU A 627 -6.37 9.53 -19.79
C GLU A 627 -6.92 8.28 -19.12
N ILE A 628 -6.03 7.39 -18.67
CA ILE A 628 -6.43 6.21 -17.90
C ILE A 628 -6.82 6.65 -16.50
N ASN A 629 -8.00 6.20 -16.10
CA ASN A 629 -8.43 6.22 -14.72
C ASN A 629 -8.86 4.80 -14.22
N GLU A 630 -9.22 4.69 -12.95
CA GLU A 630 -9.42 3.44 -12.22
C GLU A 630 -10.61 2.65 -12.77
N SER A 631 -11.63 3.35 -13.29
CA SER A 631 -12.83 2.74 -13.90
C SER A 631 -12.49 1.94 -15.16
N HIS A 632 -11.32 2.17 -15.77
CA HIS A 632 -10.83 1.39 -16.90
C HIS A 632 -10.33 0.00 -16.51
N TRP A 633 -10.49 -0.43 -15.26
CA TRP A 633 -10.32 -1.84 -14.88
C TRP A 633 -11.17 -2.78 -15.75
N ILE A 634 -12.33 -2.32 -16.25
CA ILE A 634 -13.20 -3.07 -17.17
C ILE A 634 -12.47 -3.37 -18.48
N PHE A 635 -11.70 -2.40 -19.00
CA PHE A 635 -10.86 -2.61 -20.16
C PHE A 635 -9.74 -3.60 -19.87
N PHE A 636 -9.07 -3.49 -18.72
CA PHE A 636 -8.00 -4.41 -18.39
C PHE A 636 -8.49 -5.84 -18.09
N ARG A 637 -9.71 -6.00 -17.56
CA ARG A 637 -10.38 -7.31 -17.49
C ARG A 637 -10.50 -7.92 -18.88
N TYR A 638 -11.02 -7.15 -19.83
CA TYR A 638 -11.11 -7.57 -21.24
C TYR A 638 -9.74 -7.88 -21.85
N ALA A 639 -8.75 -7.00 -21.64
CA ALA A 639 -7.39 -7.16 -22.16
C ALA A 639 -6.71 -8.44 -21.65
N VAL A 640 -6.86 -8.75 -20.35
CA VAL A 640 -6.33 -9.98 -19.75
C VAL A 640 -6.98 -11.20 -20.39
N LEU A 641 -8.31 -11.20 -20.55
CA LEU A 641 -9.04 -12.30 -21.21
C LEU A 641 -8.57 -12.51 -22.65
N GLU A 642 -8.40 -11.44 -23.42
CA GLU A 642 -7.88 -11.52 -24.79
C GLU A 642 -6.44 -12.06 -24.85
N ILE A 643 -5.57 -11.60 -23.94
CA ILE A 643 -4.18 -12.05 -23.88
C ILE A 643 -4.10 -13.55 -23.57
N VAL A 644 -4.83 -14.02 -22.56
CA VAL A 644 -4.83 -15.42 -22.11
C VAL A 644 -5.26 -16.37 -23.23
N HIS A 645 -6.23 -15.98 -24.06
CA HIS A 645 -6.74 -16.79 -25.16
C HIS A 645 -6.09 -16.47 -26.52
N SER A 646 -5.02 -15.66 -26.52
CA SER A 646 -4.32 -15.25 -27.74
C SER A 646 -3.44 -16.36 -28.33
N LYS A 647 -3.00 -16.18 -29.58
CA LYS A 647 -2.03 -17.05 -30.24
C LYS A 647 -0.73 -17.21 -29.44
N HIS A 648 -0.38 -16.21 -28.63
CA HIS A 648 0.86 -16.18 -27.87
C HIS A 648 0.81 -16.91 -26.53
N ALA A 649 -0.38 -17.22 -26.00
CA ALA A 649 -0.54 -17.73 -24.64
C ALA A 649 -1.40 -19.01 -24.54
N TYR A 650 -2.23 -19.32 -25.55
CA TYR A 650 -3.18 -20.44 -25.46
C TYR A 650 -2.52 -21.80 -25.17
N ALA A 651 -1.29 -22.03 -25.62
CA ALA A 651 -0.58 -23.28 -25.36
C ALA A 651 -0.32 -23.50 -23.87
N SER A 652 -0.06 -22.42 -23.11
CA SER A 652 0.08 -22.49 -21.66
C SER A 652 -1.25 -22.77 -20.95
N VAL A 653 -2.37 -22.31 -21.53
CA VAL A 653 -3.71 -22.68 -21.06
C VAL A 653 -3.93 -24.19 -21.27
N LEU A 654 -3.66 -24.71 -22.46
CA LEU A 654 -3.77 -26.16 -22.74
C LEU A 654 -2.93 -27.01 -21.80
N ASP A 655 -1.70 -26.58 -21.53
CA ASP A 655 -0.79 -27.26 -20.61
C ASP A 655 -1.35 -27.26 -19.17
N GLY A 656 -1.89 -26.13 -18.71
CA GLY A 656 -2.57 -26.05 -17.41
C GLY A 656 -3.83 -26.93 -17.32
N LEU A 657 -4.59 -27.06 -18.42
CA LEU A 657 -5.75 -27.94 -18.50
C LEU A 657 -5.35 -29.43 -18.49
N SER A 658 -4.19 -29.79 -19.05
CA SER A 658 -3.73 -31.18 -19.12
C SER A 658 -3.00 -31.65 -17.87
N GLN A 659 -2.33 -30.74 -17.15
CA GLN A 659 -1.54 -31.06 -15.95
C GLN A 659 -2.34 -31.07 -14.64
N THR A 660 -3.59 -30.60 -14.63
CA THR A 660 -4.39 -30.59 -13.40
C THR A 660 -4.69 -32.01 -12.91
N SER A 661 -4.47 -32.28 -11.63
CA SER A 661 -4.86 -33.55 -11.00
C SER A 661 -6.37 -33.71 -10.87
N GLU A 662 -7.10 -32.60 -10.91
CA GLU A 662 -8.54 -32.50 -10.73
C GLU A 662 -9.23 -32.32 -12.09
N THR A 663 -9.57 -33.41 -12.76
CA THR A 663 -10.10 -33.41 -14.15
C THR A 663 -11.36 -32.56 -14.32
N TRP A 664 -12.23 -32.54 -13.31
CA TRP A 664 -13.48 -31.76 -13.34
C TRP A 664 -13.23 -30.25 -13.45
N LEU A 665 -12.08 -29.72 -13.00
CA LEU A 665 -11.73 -28.29 -13.14
C LEU A 665 -11.54 -27.94 -14.61
N ALA A 666 -10.76 -28.77 -15.31
CA ALA A 666 -10.53 -28.62 -16.75
C ALA A 666 -11.84 -28.77 -17.52
N GLU A 667 -12.65 -29.79 -17.21
CA GLU A 667 -13.96 -30.00 -17.84
C GLU A 667 -14.91 -28.81 -17.64
N ALA A 668 -14.97 -28.26 -16.41
CA ALA A 668 -15.80 -27.11 -16.11
C ALA A 668 -15.35 -25.83 -16.83
N TYR A 669 -14.03 -25.63 -16.98
CA TYR A 669 -13.47 -24.54 -17.77
C TYR A 669 -13.83 -24.69 -19.25
N ILE A 670 -13.56 -25.88 -19.82
CA ILE A 670 -13.83 -26.21 -21.22
C ILE A 670 -15.32 -26.04 -21.55
N ARG A 671 -16.22 -26.49 -20.67
CA ARG A 671 -17.67 -26.35 -20.84
C ARG A 671 -18.12 -24.89 -20.93
N ASN A 672 -17.51 -24.00 -20.15
CA ASN A 672 -17.87 -22.58 -20.10
C ASN A 672 -17.12 -21.72 -21.13
N LEU A 673 -16.09 -22.28 -21.77
CA LEU A 673 -15.22 -21.56 -22.70
C LEU A 673 -15.98 -20.92 -23.88
N PRO A 674 -16.93 -21.60 -24.58
CA PRO A 674 -17.64 -20.97 -25.69
C PRO A 674 -18.38 -19.69 -25.28
N ASN A 675 -19.09 -19.72 -24.15
CA ASN A 675 -19.81 -18.56 -23.63
C ASN A 675 -18.86 -17.42 -23.22
N LEU A 676 -17.72 -17.75 -22.60
CA LEU A 676 -16.69 -16.79 -22.26
C LEU A 676 -16.14 -16.08 -23.51
N ILE A 677 -15.79 -16.85 -24.55
CA ILE A 677 -15.26 -16.30 -25.81
C ILE A 677 -16.30 -15.47 -26.54
N TYR A 678 -17.56 -15.94 -26.62
CA TYR A 678 -18.65 -15.17 -27.20
C TYR A 678 -18.79 -13.80 -26.52
N THR A 679 -18.87 -13.78 -25.18
CA THR A 679 -19.00 -12.55 -24.41
C THR A 679 -17.80 -11.62 -24.58
N MET A 680 -16.58 -12.17 -24.61
CA MET A 680 -15.35 -11.42 -24.87
C MET A 680 -15.37 -10.75 -26.25
N ILE A 681 -15.85 -11.45 -27.28
CA ILE A 681 -15.99 -10.90 -28.64
C ILE A 681 -17.05 -9.80 -28.67
N GLN A 682 -18.15 -9.90 -27.94
CA GLN A 682 -19.12 -8.81 -27.82
C GLN A 682 -18.49 -7.55 -27.20
N VAL A 683 -17.68 -7.72 -26.15
CA VAL A 683 -16.95 -6.60 -25.51
C VAL A 683 -15.93 -5.98 -26.48
N ARG A 684 -15.23 -6.79 -27.27
CA ARG A 684 -14.33 -6.31 -28.34
C ARG A 684 -15.07 -5.38 -29.32
N HIS A 685 -16.24 -5.78 -29.80
CA HIS A 685 -17.05 -4.95 -30.70
C HIS A 685 -17.46 -3.63 -30.05
N LYS A 686 -17.85 -3.64 -28.77
CA LYS A 686 -18.18 -2.42 -28.02
C LYS A 686 -17.01 -1.43 -27.98
N TYR A 687 -15.76 -1.89 -27.85
CA TYR A 687 -14.59 -0.99 -27.88
C TYR A 687 -14.32 -0.41 -29.26
N ILE A 688 -14.52 -1.20 -30.33
CA ILE A 688 -14.41 -0.71 -31.71
C ILE A 688 -15.49 0.34 -31.98
N GLU A 689 -16.73 0.05 -31.60
CA GLU A 689 -17.85 0.99 -31.75
C GLU A 689 -17.62 2.29 -30.97
N ALA A 690 -17.12 2.19 -29.73
CA ALA A 690 -16.77 3.36 -28.93
C ALA A 690 -15.68 4.21 -29.59
N ALA A 691 -14.66 3.60 -30.21
CA ALA A 691 -13.61 4.31 -30.94
C ALA A 691 -14.17 5.04 -32.18
N VAL A 692 -15.03 4.37 -32.96
CA VAL A 692 -15.73 4.98 -34.10
C VAL A 692 -16.57 6.17 -33.64
N ASN A 693 -17.40 5.97 -32.61
CA ASN A 693 -18.25 7.02 -32.07
C ASN A 693 -17.44 8.22 -31.55
N THR A 694 -16.33 8.00 -30.85
CA THR A 694 -15.45 9.09 -30.39
C THR A 694 -14.82 9.84 -31.57
N SER A 695 -14.35 9.12 -32.60
CA SER A 695 -13.75 9.73 -33.79
C SER A 695 -14.75 10.59 -34.57
N LEU A 696 -15.96 10.06 -34.84
CA LEU A 696 -17.02 10.77 -35.55
C LEU A 696 -17.55 11.99 -34.75
N ASN A 697 -17.50 11.93 -33.43
CA ASN A 697 -17.94 13.03 -32.57
C ASN A 697 -16.85 14.06 -32.25
N SER A 698 -15.61 13.83 -32.68
CA SER A 698 -14.48 14.72 -32.44
C SER A 698 -14.71 16.12 -33.01
N THR A 699 -14.14 17.12 -32.35
CA THR A 699 -14.21 18.52 -32.79
C THR A 699 -13.56 18.71 -34.15
N GLU A 700 -12.45 18.01 -34.38
CA GLU A 700 -11.66 18.02 -35.60
C GLU A 700 -12.48 17.50 -36.78
N PHE A 701 -13.12 16.32 -36.63
CA PHE A 701 -13.95 15.76 -37.69
C PHE A 701 -15.22 16.60 -37.95
N LYS A 702 -15.83 17.16 -36.90
CA LYS A 702 -16.97 18.09 -37.06
C LYS A 702 -16.58 19.35 -37.83
N GLN A 703 -15.38 19.90 -37.60
CA GLN A 703 -14.86 21.04 -38.36
C GLN A 703 -14.56 20.65 -39.81
N GLU A 704 -14.02 19.46 -40.05
CA GLU A 704 -13.80 18.93 -41.40
C GLU A 704 -15.11 18.82 -42.18
N LEU A 705 -16.16 18.23 -41.59
CA LEU A 705 -17.49 18.17 -42.19
C LEU A 705 -18.05 19.57 -42.50
N GLN A 706 -17.85 20.55 -41.61
CA GLN A 706 -18.27 21.93 -41.85
C GLN A 706 -17.51 22.60 -43.00
N LEU A 707 -16.20 22.39 -43.10
CA LEU A 707 -15.36 22.91 -44.18
C LEU A 707 -15.76 22.31 -45.53
N VAL A 708 -15.96 21.00 -45.59
CA VAL A 708 -16.40 20.30 -46.80
C VAL A 708 -17.80 20.76 -47.22
N LYS A 709 -18.71 20.93 -46.26
CA LYS A 709 -20.05 21.48 -46.52
C LYS A 709 -19.98 22.90 -47.08
N ALA A 710 -19.23 23.80 -46.44
CA ALA A 710 -19.09 25.19 -46.89
C ALA A 710 -18.47 25.28 -48.29
N ARG A 711 -17.44 24.47 -48.56
CA ARG A 711 -16.82 24.38 -49.89
C ARG A 711 -17.81 23.89 -50.95
N SER A 712 -18.57 22.84 -50.64
CA SER A 712 -19.54 22.24 -51.57
C SER A 712 -20.70 23.20 -51.89
N ILE A 713 -21.13 24.02 -50.93
CA ILE A 713 -22.09 25.11 -51.15
C ILE A 713 -21.48 26.16 -52.10
N GLY A 714 -20.22 26.55 -51.88
CA GLY A 714 -19.49 27.48 -52.77
C GLY A 714 -19.28 26.94 -54.19
N GLU A 715 -19.21 25.63 -54.36
CA GLU A 715 -19.11 24.93 -55.66
C GLU A 715 -20.48 24.75 -56.37
N GLY A 716 -21.59 25.14 -55.72
CA GLY A 716 -22.95 25.07 -56.30
C GLY A 716 -23.58 23.68 -56.32
N LYS A 717 -23.10 22.74 -55.49
CA LYS A 717 -23.66 21.39 -55.37
C LYS A 717 -25.06 21.41 -54.73
N SER A 718 -25.89 20.43 -55.06
CA SER A 718 -27.23 20.28 -54.47
C SER A 718 -27.15 19.79 -53.01
N ASP A 719 -28.20 20.02 -52.23
CA ASP A 719 -28.27 19.54 -50.84
C ASP A 719 -28.16 18.01 -50.73
N GLU A 720 -28.64 17.29 -51.75
CA GLU A 720 -28.56 15.82 -51.84
C GLU A 720 -27.12 15.36 -52.12
N GLU A 721 -26.42 16.05 -53.02
CA GLU A 721 -25.00 15.79 -53.32
C GLU A 721 -24.12 16.09 -52.10
N ILE A 722 -24.39 17.19 -51.38
CA ILE A 722 -23.70 17.56 -50.15
C ILE A 722 -23.92 16.48 -49.09
N LYS A 723 -25.17 16.03 -48.90
CA LYS A 723 -25.49 14.99 -47.92
C LYS A 723 -24.76 13.68 -48.23
N SER A 724 -24.81 13.22 -49.48
CA SER A 724 -24.13 11.99 -49.92
C SER A 724 -22.62 12.07 -49.68
N LEU A 725 -22.00 13.22 -49.94
CA LEU A 725 -20.56 13.41 -49.76
C LEU A 725 -20.15 13.42 -48.27
N LEU A 726 -20.98 14.00 -47.40
CA LEU A 726 -20.77 13.95 -45.95
C LEU A 726 -20.96 12.53 -45.39
N GLU A 727 -21.93 11.76 -45.89
CA GLU A 727 -22.14 10.35 -45.54
C GLU A 727 -20.95 9.48 -45.99
N GLN A 728 -20.42 9.72 -47.19
CA GLN A 728 -19.23 9.03 -47.68
C GLN A 728 -18.00 9.31 -46.79
N LEU A 729 -17.75 10.57 -46.42
CA LEU A 729 -16.66 10.92 -45.51
C LEU A 729 -16.81 10.25 -44.13
N ALA A 730 -18.03 10.18 -43.60
CA ALA A 730 -18.30 9.48 -42.35
C ALA A 730 -18.05 7.97 -42.47
N ALA A 731 -18.41 7.35 -43.59
CA ALA A 731 -18.16 5.94 -43.88
C ALA A 731 -16.66 5.64 -44.03
N GLU A 732 -15.91 6.49 -44.76
CA GLU A 732 -14.46 6.39 -44.90
C GLU A 732 -13.76 6.52 -43.54
N ARG A 733 -14.16 7.51 -42.73
CA ARG A 733 -13.63 7.69 -41.38
C ARG A 733 -13.93 6.50 -40.46
N THR A 734 -15.12 5.93 -40.59
CA THR A 734 -15.50 4.71 -39.84
C THR A 734 -14.61 3.54 -40.22
N ALA A 735 -14.43 3.27 -41.52
CA ALA A 735 -13.58 2.19 -42.01
C ALA A 735 -12.11 2.35 -41.57
N GLU A 736 -11.57 3.58 -41.62
CA GLU A 736 -10.22 3.90 -41.16
C GLU A 736 -10.03 3.56 -39.66
N VAL A 737 -10.97 4.00 -38.82
CA VAL A 737 -10.91 3.78 -37.36
C VAL A 737 -11.07 2.29 -37.03
N GLU A 738 -12.00 1.60 -37.68
CA GLU A 738 -12.18 0.15 -37.51
C GLU A 738 -10.92 -0.62 -37.87
N GLU A 739 -10.28 -0.31 -39.01
CA GLU A 739 -9.07 -0.99 -39.44
C GLU A 739 -7.93 -0.75 -38.46
N LYS A 740 -7.75 0.49 -38.00
CA LYS A 740 -6.79 0.81 -36.95
C LYS A 740 -7.07 0.04 -35.65
N CYS A 741 -8.33 -0.14 -35.26
CA CYS A 741 -8.67 -0.97 -34.09
C CYS A 741 -8.29 -2.44 -34.30
N LYS A 742 -8.54 -2.99 -35.49
CA LYS A 742 -8.14 -4.36 -35.85
C LYS A 742 -6.63 -4.53 -35.86
N GLU A 743 -5.88 -3.54 -36.35
CA GLU A 743 -4.41 -3.52 -36.31
C GLU A 743 -3.87 -3.51 -34.87
N ASN A 744 -4.46 -2.71 -33.98
CA ASN A 744 -4.09 -2.69 -32.55
C ASN A 744 -4.27 -4.07 -31.88
N ILE A 745 -5.40 -4.74 -32.16
CA ILE A 745 -5.70 -6.08 -31.65
C ILE A 745 -4.70 -7.09 -32.24
N LYS A 746 -4.50 -7.07 -33.56
CA LYS A 746 -3.58 -7.98 -34.26
C LYS A 746 -2.13 -7.82 -33.79
N ALA A 747 -1.66 -6.59 -33.57
CA ALA A 747 -0.31 -6.32 -33.06
C ALA A 747 -0.09 -6.93 -31.67
N SER A 748 -1.14 -6.98 -30.84
CA SER A 748 -1.07 -7.50 -29.47
C SER A 748 -1.26 -9.01 -29.39
N LEU A 749 -2.20 -9.56 -30.16
CA LEU A 749 -2.66 -10.95 -30.03
C LEU A 749 -2.13 -11.87 -31.14
N GLY A 750 -1.42 -11.30 -32.12
CA GLY A 750 -0.87 -11.97 -33.31
C GLY A 750 -1.88 -12.10 -34.46
N GLU A 751 -3.18 -12.02 -34.17
CA GLU A 751 -4.26 -12.08 -35.16
C GLU A 751 -5.59 -11.60 -34.58
N LEU A 752 -6.52 -11.23 -35.47
CA LEU A 752 -7.92 -11.00 -35.12
C LEU A 752 -8.71 -12.30 -35.27
N ALA A 753 -8.69 -13.14 -34.24
CA ALA A 753 -9.33 -14.45 -34.27
C ALA A 753 -10.87 -14.33 -34.15
N LYS A 754 -11.59 -15.06 -35.00
CA LYS A 754 -13.04 -15.31 -34.87
C LYS A 754 -13.32 -16.32 -33.74
N GLU A 755 -14.55 -16.33 -33.25
CA GLU A 755 -15.01 -17.21 -32.17
C GLU A 755 -14.59 -18.67 -32.35
N GLU A 756 -14.99 -19.28 -33.46
CA GLU A 756 -14.67 -20.67 -33.81
C GLU A 756 -13.17 -20.96 -33.74
N LYS A 757 -12.32 -20.03 -34.19
CA LYS A 757 -10.87 -20.22 -34.19
C LYS A 757 -10.28 -20.19 -32.78
N ILE A 758 -10.78 -19.31 -31.91
CA ILE A 758 -10.32 -19.25 -30.51
C ILE A 758 -10.77 -20.51 -29.77
N VAL A 759 -12.03 -20.93 -29.97
CA VAL A 759 -12.60 -22.14 -29.37
C VAL A 759 -11.85 -23.39 -29.87
N ASN A 760 -11.65 -23.53 -31.18
CA ASN A 760 -10.98 -24.68 -31.78
C ASN A 760 -9.54 -24.85 -31.29
N ARG A 761 -8.80 -23.77 -31.02
CA ARG A 761 -7.45 -23.89 -30.42
C ARG A 761 -7.42 -24.66 -29.10
N LEU A 762 -8.50 -24.55 -28.33
CA LEU A 762 -8.59 -25.11 -26.99
C LEU A 762 -9.39 -26.42 -26.95
N LEU A 763 -10.19 -26.70 -27.99
CA LEU A 763 -10.99 -27.93 -28.10
C LEU A 763 -10.42 -28.98 -29.06
N ALA A 764 -9.66 -28.59 -30.09
CA ALA A 764 -9.18 -29.51 -31.14
C ALA A 764 -7.96 -30.38 -30.74
N SER A 765 -7.50 -30.30 -29.49
CA SER A 765 -6.41 -31.15 -28.96
C SER A 765 -6.89 -32.45 -28.30
N VAL A 766 -8.18 -32.81 -28.44
CA VAL A 766 -8.61 -34.20 -28.23
C VAL A 766 -8.35 -34.94 -29.55
N PRO A 767 -7.54 -36.01 -29.57
CA PRO A 767 -7.15 -36.66 -30.82
C PRO A 767 -8.39 -37.26 -31.48
N VAL A 768 -8.83 -36.64 -32.57
CA VAL A 768 -9.64 -37.30 -33.58
C VAL A 768 -8.64 -37.77 -34.63
N GLU A 769 -8.57 -39.08 -34.83
CA GLU A 769 -7.80 -39.69 -35.92
C GLU A 769 -8.19 -39.00 -37.23
N GLU A 770 -7.27 -38.23 -37.81
CA GLU A 770 -7.42 -37.68 -39.14
C GLU A 770 -7.35 -38.84 -40.14
N SER A 771 -8.51 -39.28 -40.62
CA SER A 771 -8.57 -39.99 -41.89
C SER A 771 -8.41 -38.97 -43.01
N GLU A 772 -7.23 -38.95 -43.62
CA GLU A 772 -6.99 -38.28 -44.89
C GLU A 772 -8.02 -38.74 -45.92
N ALA A 773 -8.85 -37.80 -46.38
CA ALA A 773 -9.60 -37.94 -47.62
C ALA A 773 -9.13 -36.85 -48.57
N THR A 774 -8.12 -37.21 -49.37
CA THR A 774 -7.82 -36.60 -50.66
C THR A 774 -9.06 -36.66 -51.56
N THR A 775 -9.52 -35.52 -52.03
CA THR A 775 -10.27 -35.43 -53.29
C THR A 775 -9.75 -34.25 -54.09
N GLU A 776 -9.01 -34.61 -55.14
CA GLU A 776 -8.71 -33.81 -56.33
C GLU A 776 -10.00 -33.51 -57.14
N ASP A 777 -9.91 -32.47 -57.98
CA ASP A 777 -10.81 -32.04 -59.08
C ASP A 777 -12.21 -31.51 -58.69
N GLU A 778 -12.70 -30.32 -59.10
CA GLU A 778 -12.50 -29.47 -60.30
C GLU A 778 -12.37 -27.96 -59.99
#